data_AF-A0A5D2Z460-F1
#
_entry.id   AF-A0A5D2Z460-F1
#
_cell.length_a   1.000
_cell.length_b   1.000
_cell.length_c   1.000
_cell.angle_alpha   90.00
_cell.angle_beta   90.00
_cell.angle_gamma   90.00
#
_symmetry.space_group_name_H-M   'P 1'
#
loop_
_entity.id
_entity.type
_entity.pdbx_description
1 polymer ?
#
loop_
_entity_poly.entity_id
_entity_poly.type
_entity_poly.pdbx_seq_one_letter_code
_entity_poly.pdbx_strand_id
1 'polypeptide(L)'
;MAVEEFLKQCQQSGDAAYAAFRSLLERLEDPKTRVDSRVFLSDLYSKVGSSDDCFNKYHFRIQDIQLDQCEGYPGRKKLTMMVIPSIFVPEDWSFTFYEGLNRHPDSIFKDKIVAELGCGNGWISIAIAEKWLPEKVYGLDINPRAVKVSWINLYMNSFDEKGQPIYDVEKKTLLDRVEFHESDLLSYCRERDIQLERIVGCIPQILNPNPEAMSKLITENASEEFLHALSNYCALQGFVEDQFGLGLIARAVEEGIAVIKPTGIMIFNMGGRPGQGVCKRLFERRGFRVSRLWQTKVLQAGDTDISALVEIEKNSPHRFEFFMGLSGDEPICARTAWAYGKAGGRISHGLSVYSCQLRQPNQVKVIFEFLKSGFQEISSSLDLSFEDDLVADEKIPFLAYLASILKENSYFPYELPAGCKRFRNLIAGFMKTYHHIPLTSDNVVIFPSRTVAIENALRLFSPRLAIVDEHLTRNLPRKWLTSLAVETAETGLSEDVLTVIDAPRQSDLMVELIKKLKPQVVVTGIAHFESVTSSAFVQLLDATREIGSRLFLDISDHFDLSSLPVTNGVLKYLSGTPLPSHAAILCGLVKNRVYSDLEVAFVISEDEAILKALSKTVEVLEGNTSLISQYYYGHLFHELLAFQLTDRHSHLQLMSCTSHCPRKERRRWTRIDSGKISRSEKSKSVEVIGFSTSAISVLNNAELSISGDEDSLIHMDVDQWFLPTPSPVKAAIFESFARQNMGEFEIDVTHSIQQFVRSNYGFPIDSNTVFIYSDCLQALFSKLVLCCVHEGGTMCFPAGSNGNHVSAAKFLKANIVSIPTNSEEGFKLTEKTLNKTLETVKNPWVYISGPTINPTGLIYSNKEMENILTACAKFGARVVIDTSFSGLEFDFDGWGGWNLEGFLPKLSSSGNPAFCVSLLGGLSLKLLSGAVEFGFVALNQPLLIDTFHSYPGLSKPHSTEKYAIKKLLALREQKGGMLDIVKEQIRNLEVRTKRLKEALEKCGWHVLQPSAGVSMMAKPPFLDKTVKLSHSLKDTNSGEKDAAYEVKLNDATIREAIAKTTGLCINSGSWTGIPGYCRFTVALEESEFELALACLDKFKSIIGN
;
A
#
# COMPACT_ATOMS: atom_id res chain seq x y z
N MET A 1 -41.92 36.98 -40.14
CA MET A 1 -43.03 36.16 -39.60
C MET A 1 -43.77 37.03 -38.60
N ALA A 2 -45.09 37.18 -38.74
CA ALA A 2 -45.87 37.95 -37.78
C ALA A 2 -46.07 37.12 -36.49
N VAL A 3 -46.16 37.79 -35.32
CA VAL A 3 -46.33 37.12 -34.01
C VAL A 3 -47.53 36.16 -34.00
N GLU A 4 -48.64 36.53 -34.66
CA GLU A 4 -49.84 35.70 -34.72
C GLU A 4 -49.65 34.39 -35.50
N GLU A 5 -48.84 34.42 -36.55
CA GLU A 5 -48.51 33.24 -37.35
C GLU A 5 -47.61 32.28 -36.55
N PHE A 6 -46.63 32.83 -35.82
CA PHE A 6 -45.77 32.07 -34.92
C PHE A 6 -46.58 31.38 -33.81
N LEU A 7 -47.49 32.13 -33.16
CA LEU A 7 -48.36 31.58 -32.11
C LEU A 7 -49.29 30.49 -32.64
N LYS A 8 -49.79 30.61 -33.88
CA LYS A 8 -50.62 29.57 -34.52
C LYS A 8 -49.83 28.29 -34.81
N GLN A 9 -48.54 28.40 -35.12
CA GLN A 9 -47.66 27.23 -35.26
C GLN A 9 -47.43 26.56 -33.91
N CYS A 10 -47.18 27.34 -32.86
CA CYS A 10 -46.95 26.82 -31.51
C CYS A 10 -48.17 26.10 -30.91
N GLN A 11 -49.40 26.47 -31.29
CA GLN A 11 -50.63 25.82 -30.82
C GLN A 11 -50.79 24.36 -31.27
N GLN A 12 -50.01 23.89 -32.26
CA GLN A 12 -50.23 22.57 -32.86
C GLN A 12 -49.74 21.43 -31.95
N SER A 13 -48.55 21.60 -31.37
CA SER A 13 -47.93 20.69 -30.42
C SER A 13 -46.69 21.35 -29.81
N GLY A 14 -46.18 20.79 -28.71
CA GLY A 14 -44.92 21.27 -28.13
C GLY A 14 -43.70 21.04 -29.03
N ASP A 15 -43.70 20.00 -29.85
CA ASP A 15 -42.69 19.80 -30.91
C ASP A 15 -42.73 20.91 -31.97
N ALA A 16 -43.94 21.34 -32.38
CA ALA A 16 -44.09 22.44 -33.33
C ALA A 16 -43.63 23.78 -32.73
N ALA A 17 -43.95 24.02 -31.44
CA ALA A 17 -43.45 25.19 -30.71
C ALA A 17 -41.91 25.17 -30.61
N TYR A 18 -41.31 24.04 -30.23
CA TYR A 18 -39.86 23.88 -30.16
C TYR A 18 -39.20 24.11 -31.54
N ALA A 19 -39.74 23.55 -32.62
CA ALA A 19 -39.20 23.74 -33.97
C ALA A 19 -39.25 25.22 -34.41
N ALA A 20 -40.31 25.95 -34.05
CA ALA A 20 -40.43 27.38 -34.30
C ALA A 20 -39.37 28.18 -33.52
N PHE A 21 -39.14 27.85 -32.25
CA PHE A 21 -38.09 28.47 -31.44
C PHE A 21 -36.67 28.11 -31.90
N ARG A 22 -36.44 26.88 -32.37
CA ARG A 22 -35.17 26.47 -32.98
C ARG A 22 -34.86 27.30 -34.23
N SER A 23 -35.85 27.50 -35.09
CA SER A 23 -35.73 28.37 -36.28
C SER A 23 -35.51 29.86 -35.90
N LEU A 24 -36.05 30.29 -34.75
CA LEU A 24 -35.78 31.63 -34.21
C LEU A 24 -34.35 31.73 -33.66
N LEU A 25 -33.84 30.70 -32.99
CA LEU A 25 -32.47 30.66 -32.48
C LEU A 25 -31.45 30.78 -33.62
N GLU A 26 -31.62 30.07 -34.74
CA GLU A 26 -30.73 30.18 -35.90
C GLU A 26 -30.62 31.65 -36.41
N ARG A 27 -31.72 32.40 -36.34
CA ARG A 27 -31.75 33.84 -36.68
C ARG A 27 -31.18 34.74 -35.58
N LEU A 28 -31.25 34.33 -34.32
CA LEU A 28 -30.57 35.03 -33.22
C LEU A 28 -29.05 34.82 -33.32
N GLU A 29 -28.60 33.65 -33.75
CA GLU A 29 -27.19 33.33 -33.94
C GLU A 29 -26.56 34.13 -35.09
N ASP A 30 -27.27 34.35 -36.19
CA ASP A 30 -26.80 35.18 -37.31
C ASP A 30 -26.78 36.70 -36.96
N PRO A 31 -25.61 37.36 -36.91
CA PRO A 31 -25.50 38.79 -36.60
C PRO A 31 -26.34 39.69 -37.51
N LYS A 32 -26.66 39.27 -38.74
CA LYS A 32 -27.47 40.07 -39.69
C LYS A 32 -28.94 40.10 -39.33
N THR A 33 -29.46 39.04 -38.70
CA THR A 33 -30.88 38.87 -38.40
C THR A 33 -31.20 38.90 -36.90
N ARG A 34 -30.16 38.99 -36.07
CA ARG A 34 -30.24 39.00 -34.61
C ARG A 34 -31.10 40.12 -34.03
N VAL A 35 -30.89 41.36 -34.47
CA VAL A 35 -31.60 42.54 -33.93
C VAL A 35 -33.11 42.38 -34.15
N ASP A 36 -33.52 42.11 -35.39
CA ASP A 36 -34.94 41.91 -35.73
C ASP A 36 -35.54 40.72 -34.98
N SER A 37 -34.78 39.63 -34.82
CA SER A 37 -35.22 38.44 -34.08
C SER A 37 -35.35 38.69 -32.58
N ARG A 38 -34.51 39.55 -32.00
CA ARG A 38 -34.61 39.97 -30.59
C ARG A 38 -35.78 40.91 -30.36
N VAL A 39 -36.04 41.84 -31.28
CA VAL A 39 -37.24 42.71 -31.24
C VAL A 39 -38.50 41.84 -31.33
N PHE A 40 -38.51 40.85 -32.23
CA PHE A 40 -39.60 39.88 -32.33
C PHE A 40 -39.86 39.12 -31.02
N LEU A 41 -38.83 38.72 -30.27
CA LEU A 41 -38.99 38.10 -28.94
C LEU A 41 -39.66 39.05 -27.93
N SER A 42 -39.32 40.35 -27.96
CA SER A 42 -39.97 41.36 -27.12
C SER A 42 -41.45 41.52 -27.49
N ASP A 43 -41.77 41.60 -28.79
CA ASP A 43 -43.15 41.70 -29.26
C ASP A 43 -43.95 40.45 -28.87
N LEU A 44 -43.35 39.26 -29.01
CA LEU A 44 -43.94 37.99 -28.60
C LEU A 44 -44.28 38.02 -27.10
N TYR A 45 -43.34 38.40 -26.24
CA TYR A 45 -43.56 38.49 -24.79
C TYR A 45 -44.67 39.48 -24.43
N SER A 46 -44.69 40.66 -25.07
CA SER A 46 -45.73 41.67 -24.85
C SER A 46 -47.15 41.16 -25.19
N LYS A 47 -47.25 40.22 -26.13
CA LYS A 47 -48.52 39.66 -26.61
C LYS A 47 -49.04 38.51 -25.74
N VAL A 48 -48.17 37.63 -25.26
CA VAL A 48 -48.56 36.45 -24.45
C VAL A 48 -48.57 36.71 -22.95
N GLY A 49 -47.75 37.65 -22.46
CA GLY A 49 -47.59 37.91 -21.03
C GLY A 49 -47.09 36.70 -20.24
N SER A 50 -47.27 36.72 -18.91
CA SER A 50 -46.79 35.68 -17.99
C SER A 50 -47.90 34.72 -17.51
N SER A 51 -49.01 34.58 -18.26
CA SER A 51 -50.17 33.77 -17.82
C SER A 51 -49.90 32.26 -17.92
N ASP A 52 -50.34 31.49 -16.91
CA ASP A 52 -50.28 30.02 -16.90
C ASP A 52 -51.08 29.38 -18.06
N ASP A 53 -52.10 30.07 -18.57
CA ASP A 53 -52.86 29.63 -19.74
C ASP A 53 -52.00 29.55 -21.01
N CYS A 54 -50.89 30.29 -21.08
CA CYS A 54 -49.99 30.26 -22.24
C CYS A 54 -49.25 28.94 -22.37
N PHE A 55 -48.84 28.34 -21.25
CA PHE A 55 -48.10 27.08 -21.26
C PHE A 55 -48.96 25.94 -21.83
N ASN A 56 -50.23 25.87 -21.41
CA ASN A 56 -51.18 24.87 -21.89
C ASN A 56 -51.62 25.10 -23.34
N LYS A 57 -51.72 26.36 -23.78
CA LYS A 57 -52.25 26.71 -25.11
C LYS A 57 -51.20 26.76 -26.20
N TYR A 58 -49.99 27.22 -25.88
CA TYR A 58 -48.92 27.47 -26.84
C TYR A 58 -47.67 26.60 -26.60
N HIS A 59 -47.67 25.75 -25.57
CA HIS A 59 -46.54 24.88 -25.23
C HIS A 59 -45.23 25.64 -24.94
N PHE A 60 -45.34 26.87 -24.43
CA PHE A 60 -44.23 27.61 -23.82
C PHE A 60 -44.75 28.69 -22.87
N ARG A 61 -43.90 29.17 -21.97
CA ARG A 61 -44.15 30.33 -21.11
C ARG A 61 -42.92 31.21 -21.05
N ILE A 62 -43.12 32.52 -21.00
CA ILE A 62 -42.07 33.50 -20.72
C ILE A 62 -42.40 34.14 -19.37
N GLN A 63 -41.45 34.14 -18.45
CA GLN A 63 -41.62 34.64 -17.09
C GLN A 63 -40.40 35.45 -16.64
N ASP A 64 -40.62 36.39 -15.73
CA ASP A 64 -39.53 37.12 -15.09
C ASP A 64 -39.14 36.44 -13.78
N ILE A 65 -37.85 36.15 -13.61
CA ILE A 65 -37.24 35.70 -12.35
C ILE A 65 -36.61 36.91 -11.66
N GLN A 66 -36.97 37.17 -10.41
CA GLN A 66 -36.39 38.26 -9.62
C GLN A 66 -35.09 37.79 -8.95
N LEU A 67 -34.00 38.57 -9.07
CA LEU A 67 -32.67 38.17 -8.59
C LEU A 67 -32.29 38.73 -7.21
N ASP A 68 -32.87 39.86 -6.78
CA ASP A 68 -32.61 40.43 -5.45
C ASP A 68 -33.77 41.34 -4.98
N GLN A 69 -33.98 41.40 -3.67
CA GLN A 69 -34.98 42.25 -2.99
C GLN A 69 -34.33 43.35 -2.12
N CYS A 70 -33.00 43.42 -2.04
CA CYS A 70 -32.33 44.45 -1.23
C CYS A 70 -32.30 45.83 -1.94
N GLU A 71 -32.76 46.87 -1.25
CA GLU A 71 -32.68 48.26 -1.72
C GLU A 71 -31.20 48.71 -1.86
N GLY A 72 -30.78 49.06 -3.08
CA GLY A 72 -29.46 49.67 -3.34
C GLY A 72 -28.48 48.85 -4.21
N TYR A 73 -28.82 47.64 -4.65
CA TYR A 73 -27.97 46.86 -5.56
C TYR A 73 -27.98 47.46 -7.00
N PRO A 74 -26.81 47.77 -7.59
CA PRO A 74 -26.73 48.42 -8.91
C PRO A 74 -26.86 47.47 -10.11
N GLY A 75 -26.89 46.15 -9.91
CA GLY A 75 -27.01 45.17 -10.99
C GLY A 75 -28.46 44.91 -11.43
N ARG A 76 -28.64 44.06 -12.45
CA ARG A 76 -29.95 43.73 -13.01
C ARG A 76 -30.86 43.06 -11.98
N LYS A 77 -32.10 43.55 -11.90
CA LYS A 77 -33.10 43.11 -10.90
C LYS A 77 -33.88 41.86 -11.30
N LYS A 78 -34.02 41.61 -12.60
CA LYS A 78 -34.81 40.49 -13.14
C LYS A 78 -34.18 39.86 -14.37
N LEU A 79 -34.40 38.57 -14.57
CA LEU A 79 -34.12 37.84 -15.81
C LEU A 79 -35.43 37.44 -16.47
N THR A 80 -35.60 37.75 -17.74
CA THR A 80 -36.73 37.26 -18.53
C THR A 80 -36.34 35.91 -19.11
N MET A 81 -37.10 34.86 -18.81
CA MET A 81 -36.75 33.47 -19.11
C MET A 81 -37.91 32.76 -19.80
N MET A 82 -37.61 32.03 -20.87
CA MET A 82 -38.54 31.14 -21.55
C MET A 82 -38.38 29.70 -21.04
N VAL A 83 -39.50 28.99 -20.96
CA VAL A 83 -39.57 27.56 -20.63
C VAL A 83 -40.56 26.84 -21.55
N ILE A 84 -40.30 25.55 -21.84
CA ILE A 84 -41.14 24.66 -22.66
C ILE A 84 -41.45 23.36 -21.90
N PRO A 85 -42.47 22.56 -22.28
CA PRO A 85 -42.89 21.33 -21.58
C PRO A 85 -41.80 20.28 -21.32
N SER A 86 -40.79 20.21 -22.20
CA SER A 86 -39.72 19.22 -22.13
C SER A 86 -38.57 19.59 -21.18
N ILE A 87 -38.66 20.71 -20.45
CA ILE A 87 -37.62 21.18 -19.54
C ILE A 87 -38.23 21.66 -18.21
N PHE A 88 -37.43 21.59 -17.15
CA PHE A 88 -37.87 21.95 -15.81
C PHE A 88 -38.09 23.45 -15.65
N VAL A 89 -39.15 23.83 -14.93
CA VAL A 89 -39.47 25.22 -14.58
C VAL A 89 -38.64 25.64 -13.36
N PRO A 90 -38.12 26.88 -13.29
CA PRO A 90 -37.50 27.38 -12.07
C PRO A 90 -38.46 27.32 -10.86
N GLU A 91 -38.11 26.50 -9.88
CA GLU A 91 -38.88 26.22 -8.65
C GLU A 91 -37.97 26.28 -7.40
N ASP A 92 -38.55 25.98 -6.23
CA ASP A 92 -37.91 26.03 -4.90
C ASP A 92 -36.51 25.41 -4.85
N TRP A 93 -36.26 24.33 -5.59
CA TRP A 93 -34.93 23.69 -5.67
C TRP A 93 -33.87 24.64 -6.25
N SER A 94 -34.17 25.23 -7.40
CA SER A 94 -33.28 26.15 -8.09
C SER A 94 -33.13 27.49 -7.37
N PHE A 95 -34.21 27.98 -6.73
CA PHE A 95 -34.15 29.19 -5.90
C PHE A 95 -33.29 28.98 -4.66
N THR A 96 -33.51 27.89 -3.93
CA THR A 96 -32.68 27.52 -2.77
C THR A 96 -31.21 27.39 -3.17
N PHE A 97 -30.94 26.85 -4.35
CA PHE A 97 -29.57 26.73 -4.83
C PHE A 97 -28.92 28.11 -5.02
N TYR A 98 -29.58 29.02 -5.73
CA TYR A 98 -29.10 30.39 -5.94
C TYR A 98 -28.97 31.18 -4.62
N GLU A 99 -29.90 31.02 -3.68
CA GLU A 99 -29.77 31.56 -2.32
C GLU A 99 -28.51 31.07 -1.61
N GLY A 100 -28.18 29.78 -1.76
CA GLY A 100 -26.94 29.20 -1.26
C GLY A 100 -25.70 29.79 -1.92
N LEU A 101 -25.72 30.00 -3.24
CA LEU A 101 -24.64 30.67 -3.97
C LEU A 101 -24.42 32.11 -3.44
N ASN A 102 -25.50 32.82 -3.12
CA ASN A 102 -25.46 34.16 -2.55
C ASN A 102 -24.86 34.24 -1.13
N ARG A 103 -24.62 33.11 -0.45
CA ARG A 103 -23.96 33.10 0.87
C ARG A 103 -22.45 33.28 0.80
N HIS A 104 -21.85 33.14 -0.38
CA HIS A 104 -20.43 33.39 -0.58
C HIS A 104 -20.12 34.89 -0.79
N PRO A 105 -18.87 35.33 -0.54
CA PRO A 105 -18.43 36.67 -0.90
C PRO A 105 -18.53 36.92 -2.42
N ASP A 106 -18.76 38.17 -2.83
CA ASP A 106 -18.92 38.54 -4.25
C ASP A 106 -17.73 38.16 -5.15
N SER A 107 -16.55 37.93 -4.58
CA SER A 107 -15.37 37.48 -5.31
C SER A 107 -15.38 35.98 -5.70
N ILE A 108 -16.39 35.21 -5.29
CA ILE A 108 -16.38 33.74 -5.42
C ILE A 108 -16.30 33.27 -6.88
N PHE A 109 -17.02 33.91 -7.80
CA PHE A 109 -17.02 33.57 -9.24
C PHE A 109 -16.27 34.58 -10.11
N LYS A 110 -15.86 35.73 -9.56
CA LYS A 110 -15.19 36.78 -10.32
C LYS A 110 -13.90 36.30 -10.96
N ASP A 111 -13.75 36.56 -12.27
CA ASP A 111 -12.60 36.13 -13.07
C ASP A 111 -12.34 34.60 -13.00
N LYS A 112 -13.40 33.81 -12.81
CA LYS A 112 -13.31 32.34 -12.78
C LYS A 112 -13.92 31.69 -14.00
N ILE A 113 -13.37 30.53 -14.34
CA ILE A 113 -13.98 29.57 -15.26
C ILE A 113 -14.90 28.65 -14.44
N VAL A 114 -16.19 28.67 -14.79
CA VAL A 114 -17.29 28.01 -14.06
C VAL A 114 -17.96 27.00 -14.97
N ALA A 115 -18.32 25.82 -14.45
CA ALA A 115 -19.29 24.94 -15.09
C ALA A 115 -20.53 24.79 -14.22
N GLU A 116 -21.71 24.90 -14.82
CA GLU A 116 -22.99 24.54 -14.21
C GLU A 116 -23.46 23.19 -14.77
N LEU A 117 -23.72 22.24 -13.89
CA LEU A 117 -24.29 20.92 -14.22
C LEU A 117 -25.82 20.94 -14.06
N GLY A 118 -26.52 20.56 -15.12
CA GLY A 118 -27.98 20.59 -15.18
C GLY A 118 -28.52 22.01 -15.30
N CYS A 119 -28.03 22.77 -16.28
CA CYS A 119 -28.37 24.19 -16.39
C CYS A 119 -29.85 24.45 -16.77
N GLY A 120 -30.58 23.43 -17.26
CA GLY A 120 -32.00 23.53 -17.58
C GLY A 120 -32.27 24.63 -18.61
N ASN A 121 -33.02 25.66 -18.22
CA ASN A 121 -33.29 26.81 -19.08
C ASN A 121 -32.20 27.91 -19.05
N GLY A 122 -31.10 27.69 -18.31
CA GLY A 122 -29.91 28.54 -18.26
C GLY A 122 -29.96 29.71 -17.28
N TRP A 123 -31.01 29.84 -16.47
CA TRP A 123 -31.20 31.05 -15.64
C TRP A 123 -30.11 31.25 -14.59
N ILE A 124 -29.62 30.18 -13.96
CA ILE A 124 -28.57 30.25 -12.94
C ILE A 124 -27.23 30.62 -13.58
N SER A 125 -26.83 29.98 -14.68
CA SER A 125 -25.66 30.38 -15.48
C SER A 125 -25.66 31.87 -15.83
N ILE A 126 -26.80 32.39 -16.30
CA ILE A 126 -26.96 33.81 -16.64
C ILE A 126 -26.90 34.68 -15.38
N ALA A 127 -27.56 34.29 -14.29
CA ALA A 127 -27.52 35.01 -13.02
C ALA A 127 -26.10 35.07 -12.45
N ILE A 128 -25.34 33.97 -12.57
CA ILE A 128 -23.94 33.92 -12.14
C ILE A 128 -23.10 34.93 -12.92
N ALA A 129 -23.28 34.96 -14.24
CA ALA A 129 -22.55 35.86 -15.11
C ALA A 129 -22.87 37.34 -14.85
N GLU A 130 -24.15 37.65 -14.65
CA GLU A 130 -24.63 39.01 -14.39
C GLU A 130 -24.16 39.55 -13.04
N LYS A 131 -24.18 38.72 -11.99
CA LYS A 131 -23.88 39.16 -10.62
C LYS A 131 -22.39 39.20 -10.32
N TRP A 132 -21.64 38.16 -10.70
CA TRP A 132 -20.29 37.95 -10.20
C TRP A 132 -19.18 38.11 -11.23
N LEU A 133 -19.49 38.46 -12.48
CA LEU A 133 -18.50 38.77 -13.54
C LEU A 133 -17.42 37.66 -13.70
N PRO A 134 -17.81 36.38 -13.91
CA PRO A 134 -16.87 35.31 -14.20
C PRO A 134 -16.15 35.53 -15.54
N GLU A 135 -14.98 34.92 -15.71
CA GLU A 135 -14.28 34.90 -16.99
C GLU A 135 -15.13 34.14 -18.02
N LYS A 136 -15.64 32.96 -17.63
CA LYS A 136 -16.47 32.11 -18.46
C LYS A 136 -17.38 31.21 -17.62
N VAL A 137 -18.61 30.98 -18.09
CA VAL A 137 -19.57 30.02 -17.55
C VAL A 137 -19.97 29.04 -18.67
N TYR A 138 -19.76 27.76 -18.42
CA TYR A 138 -20.24 26.66 -19.26
C TYR A 138 -21.48 26.06 -18.62
N GLY A 139 -22.66 26.36 -19.16
CA GLY A 139 -23.90 25.67 -18.78
C GLY A 139 -23.99 24.34 -19.52
N LEU A 140 -24.05 23.25 -18.77
CA LEU A 140 -24.01 21.89 -19.28
C LEU A 140 -25.32 21.18 -18.96
N ASP A 141 -25.96 20.62 -19.99
CA ASP A 141 -27.17 19.82 -19.83
C ASP A 141 -27.18 18.63 -20.80
N ILE A 142 -27.75 17.52 -20.34
CA ILE A 142 -27.89 16.31 -21.16
C ILE A 142 -29.12 16.38 -22.07
N ASN A 143 -30.09 17.24 -21.74
CA ASN A 143 -31.27 17.47 -22.56
C ASN A 143 -30.96 18.49 -23.66
N PRO A 144 -30.93 18.10 -24.95
CA PRO A 144 -30.54 19.00 -26.02
C PRO A 144 -31.55 20.14 -26.23
N ARG A 145 -32.84 19.94 -25.90
CA ARG A 145 -33.84 21.04 -25.94
C ARG A 145 -33.54 22.10 -24.87
N ALA A 146 -33.07 21.68 -23.71
CA ALA A 146 -32.67 22.58 -22.60
C ALA A 146 -31.52 23.51 -23.00
N VAL A 147 -30.50 22.95 -23.68
CA VAL A 147 -29.36 23.73 -24.22
C VAL A 147 -29.83 24.78 -25.22
N LYS A 148 -30.70 24.42 -26.17
CA LYS A 148 -31.22 25.36 -27.18
C LYS A 148 -32.08 26.47 -26.55
N VAL A 149 -32.93 26.13 -25.58
CA VAL A 149 -33.71 27.12 -24.82
C VAL A 149 -32.80 28.04 -24.01
N SER A 150 -31.73 27.51 -23.40
CA SER A 150 -30.74 28.30 -22.67
C SER A 150 -30.05 29.33 -23.56
N TRP A 151 -29.71 28.97 -24.80
CA TRP A 151 -29.19 29.92 -25.78
C TRP A 151 -30.19 31.04 -26.12
N ILE A 152 -31.47 30.70 -26.36
CA ILE A 152 -32.52 31.71 -26.60
C ILE A 152 -32.62 32.67 -25.41
N ASN A 153 -32.61 32.13 -24.19
CA ASN A 153 -32.67 32.91 -22.96
C ASN A 153 -31.42 33.80 -22.77
N LEU A 154 -30.25 33.31 -23.17
CA LEU A 154 -29.03 34.11 -23.18
C LEU A 154 -29.14 35.30 -24.13
N TYR A 155 -29.59 35.09 -25.36
CA TYR A 155 -29.84 36.18 -26.31
C TYR A 155 -30.90 37.16 -25.80
N MET A 156 -31.98 36.65 -25.22
CA MET A 156 -33.04 37.48 -24.65
C MET A 156 -32.52 38.42 -23.55
N ASN A 157 -31.56 37.95 -22.74
CA ASN A 157 -30.97 38.73 -21.66
C ASN A 157 -29.70 39.51 -22.06
N SER A 158 -29.05 39.18 -23.18
CA SER A 158 -27.83 39.88 -23.65
C SER A 158 -28.13 41.19 -24.38
N PHE A 159 -29.38 41.41 -24.80
CA PHE A 159 -29.81 42.57 -25.57
C PHE A 159 -31.06 43.20 -24.96
N ASP A 160 -31.19 44.52 -25.10
CA ASP A 160 -32.38 45.27 -24.71
C ASP A 160 -33.57 44.99 -25.66
N GLU A 161 -34.73 45.60 -25.37
CA GLU A 161 -35.95 45.42 -26.17
C GLU A 161 -35.83 45.95 -27.61
N LYS A 162 -34.83 46.79 -27.89
CA LYS A 162 -34.52 47.33 -29.23
C LYS A 162 -33.42 46.54 -29.94
N GLY A 163 -32.98 45.43 -29.34
CA GLY A 163 -31.91 44.59 -29.87
C GLY A 163 -30.51 45.19 -29.74
N GLN A 164 -30.30 46.18 -28.88
CA GLN A 164 -28.96 46.73 -28.59
C GLN A 164 -28.25 45.89 -27.51
N PRO A 165 -26.94 45.64 -27.62
CA PRO A 165 -26.21 44.83 -26.64
C PRO A 165 -26.18 45.51 -25.27
N ILE A 166 -26.36 44.71 -24.22
CA ILE A 166 -26.22 45.15 -22.84
C ILE A 166 -24.80 44.83 -22.38
N TYR A 167 -24.08 45.85 -21.92
CA TYR A 167 -22.71 45.73 -21.44
C TYR A 167 -22.66 45.81 -19.92
N ASP A 168 -21.83 44.97 -19.33
CA ASP A 168 -21.45 45.06 -17.93
C ASP A 168 -20.37 46.15 -17.70
N VAL A 169 -19.93 46.26 -16.44
CA VAL A 169 -18.92 47.24 -16.00
C VAL A 169 -17.54 47.06 -16.65
N GLU A 170 -17.26 45.89 -17.24
CA GLU A 170 -16.02 45.57 -17.96
C GLU A 170 -16.18 45.66 -19.48
N LYS A 171 -17.31 46.20 -19.96
CA LYS A 171 -17.68 46.31 -21.38
C LYS A 171 -17.79 44.96 -22.08
N LYS A 172 -18.13 43.90 -21.36
CA LYS A 172 -18.49 42.60 -21.90
C LYS A 172 -20.00 42.40 -21.88
N THR A 173 -20.50 41.59 -22.78
CA THR A 173 -21.90 41.14 -22.82
C THR A 173 -22.01 39.78 -22.14
N LEU A 174 -23.24 39.35 -21.83
CA LEU A 174 -23.46 37.98 -21.33
C LEU A 174 -23.04 36.92 -22.36
N LEU A 175 -23.10 37.21 -23.67
CA LEU A 175 -22.58 36.33 -24.72
C LEU A 175 -21.07 36.12 -24.66
N ASP A 176 -20.32 37.10 -24.14
CA ASP A 176 -18.87 36.95 -23.94
C ASP A 176 -18.58 36.02 -22.76
N ARG A 177 -19.49 35.96 -21.78
CA ARG A 177 -19.29 35.24 -20.50
C ARG A 177 -19.92 33.86 -20.45
N VAL A 178 -21.02 33.58 -21.15
CA VAL A 178 -21.78 32.33 -21.00
C VAL A 178 -21.84 31.55 -22.31
N GLU A 179 -21.69 30.24 -22.22
CA GLU A 179 -21.96 29.30 -23.30
C GLU A 179 -22.76 28.10 -22.79
N PHE A 180 -23.59 27.51 -23.65
CA PHE A 180 -24.35 26.31 -23.33
C PHE A 180 -24.01 25.17 -24.27
N HIS A 181 -23.79 23.98 -23.70
CA HIS A 181 -23.38 22.80 -24.46
C HIS A 181 -24.13 21.56 -24.01
N GLU A 182 -24.45 20.69 -24.97
CA GLU A 182 -24.93 19.34 -24.67
C GLU A 182 -23.78 18.54 -24.06
N SER A 183 -24.01 17.99 -22.87
CA SER A 183 -22.98 17.28 -22.11
C SER A 183 -23.61 16.32 -21.11
N ASP A 184 -23.14 15.07 -21.12
CA ASP A 184 -23.33 14.18 -19.97
C ASP A 184 -22.34 14.60 -18.88
N LEU A 185 -22.86 15.28 -17.85
CA LEU A 185 -22.08 15.88 -16.77
C LEU A 185 -20.93 16.75 -17.31
N LEU A 186 -19.67 16.40 -16.99
CA LEU A 186 -18.48 17.19 -17.32
C LEU A 186 -17.78 16.71 -18.59
N SER A 187 -18.39 15.82 -19.38
CA SER A 187 -17.78 15.25 -20.59
C SER A 187 -17.29 16.32 -21.55
N TYR A 188 -18.09 17.37 -21.80
CA TYR A 188 -17.70 18.50 -22.66
C TYR A 188 -16.38 19.15 -22.24
N CYS A 189 -16.20 19.39 -20.93
CA CYS A 189 -14.99 20.00 -20.38
C CYS A 189 -13.80 19.04 -20.43
N ARG A 190 -14.02 17.75 -20.11
CA ARG A 190 -12.98 16.71 -20.11
C ARG A 190 -12.41 16.46 -21.50
N GLU A 191 -13.26 16.35 -22.51
CA GLU A 191 -12.85 16.10 -23.91
C GLU A 191 -12.06 17.27 -24.52
N ARG A 192 -12.22 18.47 -23.97
CA ARG A 192 -11.58 19.71 -24.43
C ARG A 192 -10.47 20.21 -23.50
N ASP A 193 -10.13 19.43 -22.47
CA ASP A 193 -9.14 19.78 -21.45
C ASP A 193 -9.37 21.16 -20.79
N ILE A 194 -10.65 21.48 -20.53
CA ILE A 194 -11.04 22.72 -19.86
C ILE A 194 -10.83 22.56 -18.35
N GLN A 195 -9.92 23.35 -17.79
CA GLN A 195 -9.66 23.38 -16.35
C GLN A 195 -10.58 24.38 -15.63
N LEU A 196 -11.37 23.87 -14.68
CA LEU A 196 -12.44 24.62 -14.00
C LEU A 196 -12.00 25.14 -12.63
N GLU A 197 -12.43 26.34 -12.25
CA GLU A 197 -12.24 26.87 -10.90
C GLU A 197 -13.49 26.72 -10.02
N ARG A 198 -14.66 26.63 -10.65
CA ARG A 198 -15.93 26.40 -9.97
C ARG A 198 -16.74 25.37 -10.73
N ILE A 199 -17.34 24.46 -9.97
CA ILE A 199 -18.33 23.53 -10.50
C ILE A 199 -19.57 23.69 -9.64
N VAL A 200 -20.68 24.07 -10.24
CA VAL A 200 -21.96 24.23 -9.55
C VAL A 200 -22.94 23.21 -10.10
N GLY A 201 -23.76 22.59 -9.28
CA GLY A 201 -24.70 21.57 -9.78
C GLY A 201 -25.98 21.47 -8.97
N CYS A 202 -27.10 21.49 -9.67
CA CYS A 202 -28.42 21.12 -9.17
C CYS A 202 -28.99 20.03 -10.08
N ILE A 203 -28.49 18.81 -9.91
CA ILE A 203 -28.77 17.67 -10.80
C ILE A 203 -29.69 16.62 -10.13
N PRO A 204 -30.33 15.74 -10.90
CA PRO A 204 -31.27 14.73 -10.40
C PRO A 204 -30.66 13.80 -9.33
N GLN A 205 -31.48 13.43 -8.34
CA GLN A 205 -31.08 12.64 -7.16
C GLN A 205 -32.04 11.49 -6.86
N ILE A 206 -32.82 11.03 -7.84
CA ILE A 206 -33.82 9.97 -7.70
C ILE A 206 -33.64 9.00 -8.85
N LEU A 207 -33.59 7.70 -8.56
CA LEU A 207 -33.49 6.69 -9.61
C LEU A 207 -34.79 6.60 -10.40
N ASN A 208 -34.67 6.41 -11.71
CA ASN A 208 -35.83 6.16 -12.55
C ASN A 208 -36.54 4.85 -12.14
N PRO A 209 -37.88 4.85 -11.94
CA PRO A 209 -38.65 3.64 -11.65
C PRO A 209 -38.54 2.55 -12.73
N ASN A 210 -38.20 2.94 -13.98
CA ASN A 210 -37.90 2.04 -15.09
C ASN A 210 -36.47 2.27 -15.60
N PRO A 211 -35.46 1.54 -15.07
CA PRO A 211 -34.05 1.75 -15.42
C PRO A 211 -33.74 1.58 -16.91
N GLU A 212 -34.44 0.68 -17.62
CA GLU A 212 -34.28 0.44 -19.06
C GLU A 212 -34.76 1.62 -19.93
N ALA A 213 -35.58 2.52 -19.37
CA ALA A 213 -36.04 3.69 -20.10
C ALA A 213 -34.89 4.70 -20.33
N MET A 214 -33.94 4.81 -19.39
CA MET A 214 -32.86 5.79 -19.42
C MET A 214 -31.64 5.34 -20.22
N SER A 215 -31.57 4.09 -20.68
CA SER A 215 -30.47 3.56 -21.50
C SER A 215 -30.63 3.83 -23.01
N LYS A 216 -31.69 4.55 -23.40
CA LYS A 216 -31.97 4.91 -24.79
C LYS A 216 -31.11 6.10 -25.24
N LEU A 217 -30.77 6.13 -26.53
CA LEU A 217 -30.11 7.27 -27.17
C LEU A 217 -30.94 8.55 -26.94
N ILE A 218 -30.37 9.51 -26.20
CA ILE A 218 -30.96 10.82 -25.97
C ILE A 218 -30.78 11.62 -27.26
N THR A 219 -31.90 12.04 -27.84
CA THR A 219 -31.91 12.84 -29.08
C THR A 219 -32.95 13.95 -28.94
N GLU A 220 -32.79 15.03 -29.70
CA GLU A 220 -33.77 16.13 -29.75
C GLU A 220 -35.20 15.68 -30.12
N ASN A 221 -35.33 14.54 -30.81
CA ASN A 221 -36.59 13.97 -31.27
C ASN A 221 -37.25 13.01 -30.26
N ALA A 222 -36.68 12.85 -29.05
CA ALA A 222 -37.30 12.06 -27.99
C ALA A 222 -38.60 12.72 -27.49
N SER A 223 -39.47 11.94 -26.83
CA SER A 223 -40.76 12.46 -26.34
C SER A 223 -40.55 13.52 -25.26
N GLU A 224 -41.51 14.44 -25.14
CA GLU A 224 -41.43 15.53 -24.17
C GLU A 224 -41.38 15.02 -22.73
N GLU A 225 -42.14 13.97 -22.42
CA GLU A 225 -42.15 13.34 -21.10
C GLU A 225 -40.80 12.70 -20.77
N PHE A 226 -40.16 12.07 -21.75
CA PHE A 226 -38.84 11.48 -21.56
C PHE A 226 -37.78 12.55 -21.30
N LEU A 227 -37.77 13.63 -22.09
CA LEU A 227 -36.83 14.74 -21.92
C LEU A 227 -37.06 15.51 -20.61
N HIS A 228 -38.31 15.68 -20.19
CA HIS A 228 -38.66 16.25 -18.89
C HIS A 228 -38.18 15.35 -17.74
N ALA A 229 -38.35 14.02 -17.88
CA ALA A 229 -37.91 13.05 -16.87
C ALA A 229 -36.40 13.09 -16.59
N LEU A 230 -35.56 13.54 -17.53
CA LEU A 230 -34.12 13.74 -17.32
C LEU A 230 -33.80 14.76 -16.22
N SER A 231 -34.74 15.65 -15.86
CA SER A 231 -34.59 16.63 -14.78
C SER A 231 -34.93 16.07 -13.39
N ASN A 232 -35.73 14.99 -13.34
CA ASN A 232 -36.23 14.40 -12.10
C ASN A 232 -35.50 13.09 -11.75
N TYR A 233 -35.09 12.33 -12.77
CA TYR A 233 -34.61 10.96 -12.62
C TYR A 233 -33.20 10.76 -13.20
N CYS A 234 -32.42 9.89 -12.56
CA CYS A 234 -31.14 9.42 -13.04
C CYS A 234 -31.11 7.89 -13.25
N ALA A 235 -30.20 7.42 -14.09
CA ALA A 235 -29.89 5.99 -14.24
C ALA A 235 -28.91 5.53 -13.16
N LEU A 236 -28.82 4.22 -12.94
CA LEU A 236 -27.77 3.61 -12.11
C LEU A 236 -26.40 3.96 -12.68
N GLN A 237 -25.48 4.40 -11.82
CA GLN A 237 -24.13 4.83 -12.21
C GLN A 237 -23.04 3.81 -11.85
N GLY A 238 -23.36 2.74 -11.12
CA GLY A 238 -22.40 1.75 -10.65
C GLY A 238 -21.70 2.13 -9.34
N PHE A 239 -22.29 3.03 -8.56
CA PHE A 239 -21.74 3.51 -7.29
C PHE A 239 -22.54 2.96 -6.09
N VAL A 240 -21.88 2.84 -4.93
CA VAL A 240 -22.56 2.48 -3.67
C VAL A 240 -23.64 3.52 -3.33
N GLU A 241 -23.45 4.76 -3.75
CA GLU A 241 -24.39 5.87 -3.60
C GLU A 241 -25.66 5.74 -4.46
N ASP A 242 -25.73 4.84 -5.44
CA ASP A 242 -26.94 4.57 -6.23
C ASP A 242 -28.10 4.13 -5.34
N GLN A 243 -27.83 3.37 -4.27
CA GLN A 243 -28.85 2.92 -3.32
C GLN A 243 -29.57 4.09 -2.61
N PHE A 244 -29.02 5.30 -2.66
CA PHE A 244 -29.59 6.52 -2.08
C PHE A 244 -30.06 7.51 -3.15
N GLY A 245 -30.00 7.16 -4.44
CA GLY A 245 -30.26 8.08 -5.56
C GLY A 245 -29.14 9.09 -5.81
N LEU A 246 -27.97 8.91 -5.20
CA LEU A 246 -26.86 9.87 -5.25
C LEU A 246 -25.73 9.47 -6.23
N GLY A 247 -25.90 8.39 -7.00
CA GLY A 247 -24.87 7.91 -7.92
C GLY A 247 -24.46 8.92 -8.99
N LEU A 248 -25.42 9.72 -9.51
CA LEU A 248 -25.11 10.78 -10.49
C LEU A 248 -24.22 11.87 -9.89
N ILE A 249 -24.46 12.25 -8.63
CA ILE A 249 -23.62 13.22 -7.90
C ILE A 249 -22.23 12.61 -7.64
N ALA A 250 -22.16 11.34 -7.22
CA ALA A 250 -20.91 10.64 -7.00
C ALA A 250 -20.02 10.65 -8.27
N ARG A 251 -20.61 10.32 -9.43
CA ARG A 251 -19.94 10.41 -10.73
C ARG A 251 -19.50 11.84 -11.05
N ALA A 252 -20.39 12.82 -10.87
CA ALA A 252 -20.08 14.24 -11.12
C ALA A 252 -18.90 14.74 -10.28
N VAL A 253 -18.81 14.31 -9.02
CA VAL A 253 -17.69 14.64 -8.13
C VAL A 253 -16.38 14.04 -8.64
N GLU A 254 -16.36 12.75 -9.02
CA GLU A 254 -15.14 12.09 -9.52
C GLU A 254 -14.70 12.58 -10.91
N GLU A 255 -15.63 12.94 -11.78
CA GLU A 255 -15.33 13.68 -13.01
C GLU A 255 -14.80 15.07 -12.70
N GLY A 256 -15.39 15.75 -11.71
CA GLY A 256 -14.97 17.04 -11.24
C GLY A 256 -13.54 17.06 -10.72
N ILE A 257 -13.10 16.03 -9.97
CA ILE A 257 -11.70 15.91 -9.50
C ILE A 257 -10.71 15.97 -10.67
N ALA A 258 -11.07 15.44 -11.84
CA ALA A 258 -10.18 15.44 -13.01
C ALA A 258 -9.97 16.83 -13.62
N VAL A 259 -11.01 17.67 -13.63
CA VAL A 259 -11.01 18.96 -14.34
C VAL A 259 -10.87 20.17 -13.44
N ILE A 260 -11.13 20.04 -12.13
CA ILE A 260 -11.09 21.17 -11.21
C ILE A 260 -9.64 21.57 -10.89
N LYS A 261 -9.30 22.85 -10.93
CA LYS A 261 -7.99 23.35 -10.48
C LYS A 261 -7.80 23.07 -8.98
N PRO A 262 -6.55 22.98 -8.46
CA PRO A 262 -6.30 22.67 -7.05
C PRO A 262 -7.01 23.58 -6.04
N THR A 263 -7.21 24.85 -6.37
CA THR A 263 -7.93 25.84 -5.53
C THR A 263 -9.42 25.95 -5.85
N GLY A 264 -9.95 25.03 -6.67
CA GLY A 264 -11.33 25.07 -7.10
C GLY A 264 -12.31 24.60 -6.03
N ILE A 265 -13.56 24.99 -6.21
CA ILE A 265 -14.66 24.71 -5.27
C ILE A 265 -15.82 24.10 -6.05
N MET A 266 -16.38 23.02 -5.52
CA MET A 266 -17.62 22.44 -6.01
C MET A 266 -18.78 22.86 -5.11
N ILE A 267 -19.89 23.29 -5.69
CA ILE A 267 -21.07 23.70 -4.95
C ILE A 267 -22.28 22.92 -5.45
N PHE A 268 -22.87 22.09 -4.59
CA PHE A 268 -23.97 21.22 -4.96
C PHE A 268 -25.20 21.47 -4.10
N ASN A 269 -26.37 21.47 -4.76
CA ASN A 269 -27.66 21.44 -4.09
C ASN A 269 -28.07 19.99 -3.82
N MET A 270 -28.22 19.62 -2.55
CA MET A 270 -28.45 18.25 -2.11
C MET A 270 -29.80 18.08 -1.41
N GLY A 271 -30.62 17.19 -1.94
CA GLY A 271 -31.85 16.75 -1.28
C GLY A 271 -31.51 15.96 -0.02
N GLY A 272 -32.05 16.38 1.12
CA GLY A 272 -31.81 15.79 2.44
C GLY A 272 -32.47 14.43 2.68
N ARG A 273 -33.14 13.83 1.69
CA ARG A 273 -33.85 12.55 1.84
C ARG A 273 -32.95 11.43 2.39
N PRO A 274 -31.71 11.22 1.90
CA PRO A 274 -30.82 10.18 2.44
C PRO A 274 -30.24 10.50 3.83
N GLY A 275 -30.56 11.67 4.40
CA GLY A 275 -29.99 12.16 5.64
C GLY A 275 -28.64 12.86 5.45
N GLN A 276 -28.38 13.82 6.33
CA GLN A 276 -27.26 14.76 6.19
C GLN A 276 -25.89 14.06 6.23
N GLY A 277 -25.76 13.01 7.06
CA GLY A 277 -24.53 12.24 7.16
C GLY A 277 -24.16 11.54 5.84
N VAL A 278 -25.14 10.95 5.16
CA VAL A 278 -24.92 10.28 3.86
C VAL A 278 -24.52 11.29 2.80
N CYS A 279 -25.23 12.44 2.73
CA CYS A 279 -24.92 13.47 1.75
C CYS A 279 -23.51 14.06 1.93
N LYS A 280 -23.06 14.31 3.17
CA LYS A 280 -21.70 14.79 3.43
C LYS A 280 -20.64 13.73 3.11
N ARG A 281 -20.88 12.49 3.56
CA ARG A 281 -19.94 11.38 3.38
C ARG A 281 -19.64 11.10 1.91
N LEU A 282 -20.59 11.33 1.00
CA LEU A 282 -20.37 11.25 -0.46
C LEU A 282 -19.13 12.04 -0.92
N PHE A 283 -18.98 13.27 -0.41
CA PHE A 283 -17.86 14.15 -0.76
C PHE A 283 -16.64 13.85 0.12
N GLU A 284 -16.83 13.68 1.43
CA GLU A 284 -15.72 13.47 2.37
C GLU A 284 -14.90 12.24 2.02
N ARG A 285 -15.56 11.12 1.67
CA ARG A 285 -14.86 9.89 1.27
C ARG A 285 -14.04 10.03 -0.01
N ARG A 286 -14.33 11.05 -0.83
CA ARG A 286 -13.60 11.40 -2.07
C ARG A 286 -12.54 12.47 -1.83
N GLY A 287 -12.24 12.78 -0.56
CA GLY A 287 -11.18 13.69 -0.17
C GLY A 287 -11.60 15.14 -0.12
N PHE A 288 -12.89 15.47 0.05
CA PHE A 288 -13.35 16.85 0.20
C PHE A 288 -13.55 17.27 1.66
N ARG A 289 -13.33 18.55 1.95
CA ARG A 289 -13.89 19.26 3.09
C ARG A 289 -15.24 19.84 2.69
N VAL A 290 -16.27 19.54 3.47
CA VAL A 290 -17.66 19.95 3.18
C VAL A 290 -18.13 21.00 4.17
N SER A 291 -18.62 22.11 3.65
CA SER A 291 -19.26 23.18 4.41
C SER A 291 -20.71 23.34 3.96
N ARG A 292 -21.65 23.42 4.91
CA ARG A 292 -23.06 23.70 4.61
C ARG A 292 -23.29 25.20 4.60
N LEU A 293 -23.57 25.75 3.43
CA LEU A 293 -23.78 27.19 3.23
C LEU A 293 -25.21 27.61 3.60
N TRP A 294 -26.17 26.79 3.18
CA TRP A 294 -27.59 27.08 3.29
C TRP A 294 -28.39 25.80 3.46
N GLN A 295 -29.54 25.90 4.12
CA GLN A 295 -30.49 24.80 4.27
C GLN A 295 -31.92 25.34 4.41
N THR A 296 -32.86 24.68 3.76
CA THR A 296 -34.30 24.93 3.92
C THR A 296 -35.08 23.60 3.86
N LYS A 297 -36.41 23.65 4.01
CA LYS A 297 -37.33 22.53 3.75
C LYS A 297 -38.19 22.88 2.55
N VAL A 298 -38.35 21.92 1.63
CA VAL A 298 -39.18 22.08 0.43
C VAL A 298 -40.23 20.98 0.38
N LEU A 299 -41.39 21.29 -0.19
CA LEU A 299 -42.43 20.27 -0.40
C LEU A 299 -41.93 19.24 -1.42
N GLN A 300 -42.23 17.97 -1.17
CA GLN A 300 -41.95 16.92 -2.15
C GLN A 300 -42.90 17.09 -3.33
N ALA A 301 -42.35 17.17 -4.54
CA ALA A 301 -43.15 17.26 -5.76
C ALA A 301 -44.06 16.03 -5.90
N GLY A 302 -45.33 16.25 -6.26
CA GLY A 302 -46.36 15.20 -6.27
C GLY A 302 -46.20 14.17 -7.40
N ASP A 303 -45.41 14.49 -8.41
CA ASP A 303 -45.06 13.63 -9.56
C ASP A 303 -43.83 12.74 -9.30
N THR A 304 -43.15 12.94 -8.17
CA THR A 304 -41.98 12.16 -7.77
C THR A 304 -42.39 10.92 -7.01
N ASP A 305 -42.18 9.74 -7.58
CA ASP A 305 -42.43 8.49 -6.88
C ASP A 305 -41.31 8.13 -5.89
N ILE A 306 -41.65 8.03 -4.61
CA ILE A 306 -40.71 7.63 -3.53
C ILE A 306 -40.86 6.15 -3.12
N SER A 307 -41.68 5.36 -3.84
CA SER A 307 -41.90 3.93 -3.56
C SER A 307 -40.59 3.12 -3.55
N ALA A 308 -39.62 3.48 -4.41
CA ALA A 308 -38.30 2.86 -4.42
C ALA A 308 -37.56 3.00 -3.07
N LEU A 309 -37.70 4.16 -2.40
CA LEU A 309 -37.06 4.41 -1.09
C LEU A 309 -37.69 3.55 0.02
N VAL A 310 -39.00 3.27 -0.07
CA VAL A 310 -39.73 2.37 0.85
C VAL A 310 -39.17 0.95 0.76
N GLU A 311 -38.93 0.45 -0.45
CA GLU A 311 -38.33 -0.88 -0.65
C GLU A 311 -36.87 -0.94 -0.17
N ILE A 312 -36.10 0.16 -0.28
CA ILE A 312 -34.75 0.23 0.30
C ILE A 312 -34.82 0.14 1.83
N GLU A 313 -35.68 0.90 2.52
CA GLU A 313 -35.81 0.84 3.99
C GLU A 313 -36.30 -0.52 4.52
N LYS A 314 -36.91 -1.34 3.65
CA LYS A 314 -37.36 -2.70 4.00
C LYS A 314 -36.20 -3.70 4.00
N ASN A 315 -35.22 -3.49 3.12
CA ASN A 315 -34.10 -4.39 2.90
C ASN A 315 -32.76 -3.86 3.49
N SER A 316 -32.76 -2.66 4.07
CA SER A 316 -31.58 -1.97 4.63
C SER A 316 -31.89 -1.39 6.02
N PRO A 317 -30.90 -1.32 6.94
CA PRO A 317 -31.06 -0.62 8.21
C PRO A 317 -31.12 0.92 8.07
N HIS A 318 -30.86 1.45 6.87
CA HIS A 318 -30.93 2.89 6.61
C HIS A 318 -32.36 3.44 6.74
N ARG A 319 -32.48 4.69 7.21
CA ARG A 319 -33.74 5.43 7.29
C ARG A 319 -33.62 6.75 6.55
N PHE A 320 -34.53 6.99 5.62
CA PHE A 320 -34.64 8.28 4.94
C PHE A 320 -35.31 9.32 5.85
N GLU A 321 -35.04 10.59 5.58
CA GLU A 321 -35.50 11.74 6.34
C GLU A 321 -36.54 12.55 5.54
N PHE A 322 -37.81 12.42 5.92
CA PHE A 322 -38.93 13.25 5.46
C PHE A 322 -39.59 13.97 6.63
N PHE A 323 -40.44 14.96 6.36
CA PHE A 323 -41.20 15.66 7.39
C PHE A 323 -42.67 15.79 6.98
N MET A 324 -43.56 15.82 7.96
CA MET A 324 -44.98 16.10 7.73
C MET A 324 -45.18 17.61 7.54
N GLY A 325 -45.36 18.04 6.29
CA GLY A 325 -45.44 19.46 5.92
C GLY A 325 -44.12 20.22 6.16
N LEU A 326 -44.14 21.54 5.97
CA LEU A 326 -42.95 22.40 6.13
C LEU A 326 -42.62 22.69 7.60
N SER A 327 -43.62 22.65 8.49
CA SER A 327 -43.48 22.94 9.92
C SER A 327 -43.14 21.72 10.77
N GLY A 328 -43.04 20.52 10.18
CA GLY A 328 -42.70 19.31 10.91
C GLY A 328 -41.22 19.29 11.29
N ASP A 329 -40.91 19.13 12.58
CA ASP A 329 -39.52 19.18 13.09
C ASP A 329 -38.90 17.81 13.31
N GLU A 330 -39.72 16.76 13.44
CA GLU A 330 -39.24 15.39 13.58
C GLU A 330 -39.24 14.67 12.23
N PRO A 331 -38.13 13.98 11.87
CA PRO A 331 -38.07 13.22 10.64
C PRO A 331 -38.90 11.94 10.74
N ILE A 332 -39.64 11.64 9.68
CA ILE A 332 -40.35 10.38 9.45
C ILE A 332 -39.65 9.57 8.36
N CYS A 333 -39.72 8.25 8.45
CA CYS A 333 -39.10 7.35 7.47
C CYS A 333 -39.88 7.31 6.15
N ALA A 334 -39.26 6.81 5.07
CA ALA A 334 -39.88 6.75 3.74
C ALA A 334 -41.22 5.98 3.76
N ARG A 335 -41.32 4.87 4.52
CA ARG A 335 -42.58 4.11 4.66
C ARG A 335 -43.74 4.98 5.16
N THR A 336 -43.50 5.74 6.23
CA THR A 336 -44.51 6.64 6.82
C THR A 336 -44.82 7.80 5.88
N ALA A 337 -43.80 8.39 5.26
CA ALA A 337 -43.96 9.49 4.31
C ALA A 337 -44.80 9.07 3.10
N TRP A 338 -44.52 7.90 2.52
CA TRP A 338 -45.27 7.37 1.37
C TRP A 338 -46.73 7.08 1.73
N ALA A 339 -46.99 6.42 2.86
CA ALA A 339 -48.34 6.13 3.33
C ALA A 339 -49.13 7.42 3.63
N TYR A 340 -48.50 8.39 4.30
CA TYR A 340 -49.12 9.68 4.61
C TYR A 340 -49.41 10.49 3.34
N GLY A 341 -48.48 10.52 2.38
CA GLY A 341 -48.66 11.17 1.09
C GLY A 341 -49.81 10.57 0.28
N LYS A 342 -49.90 9.23 0.21
CA LYS A 342 -51.01 8.53 -0.46
C LYS A 342 -52.37 8.78 0.21
N ALA A 343 -52.38 9.07 1.52
CA ALA A 343 -53.58 9.46 2.25
C ALA A 343 -53.96 10.95 2.08
N GLY A 344 -53.29 11.70 1.19
CA GLY A 344 -53.54 13.12 0.93
C GLY A 344 -52.76 14.08 1.84
N GLY A 345 -51.85 13.57 2.66
CA GLY A 345 -50.93 14.36 3.47
C GLY A 345 -49.85 15.05 2.63
N ARG A 346 -49.37 16.21 3.06
CA ARG A 346 -48.22 16.89 2.43
C ARG A 346 -46.93 16.47 3.13
N ILE A 347 -45.95 15.98 2.37
CA ILE A 347 -44.62 15.66 2.89
C ILE A 347 -43.60 16.68 2.38
N SER A 348 -42.57 16.94 3.18
CA SER A 348 -41.44 17.78 2.81
C SER A 348 -40.13 17.05 3.09
N HIS A 349 -39.03 17.56 2.55
CA HIS A 349 -37.68 17.10 2.87
C HIS A 349 -36.73 18.28 2.97
N GLY A 350 -35.59 18.09 3.63
CA GLY A 350 -34.54 19.11 3.67
C GLY A 350 -33.91 19.32 2.30
N LEU A 351 -33.39 20.51 2.06
CA LEU A 351 -32.57 20.86 0.90
C LEU A 351 -31.36 21.64 1.40
N SER A 352 -30.15 21.19 1.10
CA SER A 352 -28.91 21.78 1.61
C SER A 352 -27.95 22.13 0.47
N VAL A 353 -27.36 23.33 0.53
CA VAL A 353 -26.31 23.73 -0.40
C VAL A 353 -24.96 23.52 0.27
N TYR A 354 -24.14 22.64 -0.31
CA TYR A 354 -22.80 22.35 0.17
C TYR A 354 -21.74 22.99 -0.70
N SER A 355 -20.74 23.61 -0.06
CA SER A 355 -19.47 23.99 -0.69
C SER A 355 -18.40 22.98 -0.29
N CYS A 356 -17.78 22.37 -1.30
CA CYS A 356 -16.86 21.26 -1.19
C CYS A 356 -15.50 21.65 -1.79
N GLN A 357 -14.45 21.58 -1.00
CA GLN A 357 -13.08 21.85 -1.44
C GLN A 357 -12.21 20.61 -1.25
N LEU A 358 -11.37 20.29 -2.23
CA LEU A 358 -10.43 19.18 -2.12
C LEU A 358 -9.45 19.39 -0.96
N ARG A 359 -9.31 18.37 -0.12
CA ARG A 359 -8.14 18.19 0.76
C ARG A 359 -6.96 17.88 -0.14
N GLN A 360 -5.79 18.46 0.14
CA GLN A 360 -4.52 18.13 -0.53
C GLN A 360 -4.69 17.80 -2.04
N PRO A 361 -5.12 18.78 -2.84
CA PRO A 361 -5.73 18.55 -4.14
C PRO A 361 -4.85 17.78 -5.13
N ASN A 362 -3.53 17.99 -5.10
CA ASN A 362 -2.60 17.29 -5.99
C ASN A 362 -2.55 15.79 -5.66
N GLN A 363 -2.48 15.45 -4.38
CA GLN A 363 -2.43 14.08 -3.88
C GLN A 363 -3.73 13.35 -4.19
N VAL A 364 -4.89 13.96 -3.91
CA VAL A 364 -6.19 13.37 -4.24
C VAL A 364 -6.33 13.13 -5.74
N LYS A 365 -5.91 14.08 -6.58
CA LYS A 365 -5.90 13.88 -8.04
C LYS A 365 -5.07 12.67 -8.47
N VAL A 366 -3.86 12.50 -7.92
CA VAL A 366 -3.00 11.34 -8.22
C VAL A 366 -3.68 10.02 -7.85
N ILE A 367 -4.33 9.96 -6.68
CA ILE A 367 -5.10 8.78 -6.24
C ILE A 367 -6.20 8.45 -7.26
N PHE A 368 -7.03 9.44 -7.65
CA PHE A 368 -8.12 9.20 -8.61
C PHE A 368 -7.63 8.90 -10.02
N GLU A 369 -6.47 9.43 -10.44
CA GLU A 369 -5.85 9.08 -11.71
C GLU A 369 -5.36 7.63 -11.74
N PHE A 370 -4.76 7.17 -10.63
CA PHE A 370 -4.40 5.76 -10.46
C PHE A 370 -5.64 4.86 -10.54
N LEU A 371 -6.73 5.21 -9.84
CA LEU A 371 -7.97 4.44 -9.87
C LEU A 371 -8.59 4.33 -11.28
N LYS A 372 -8.47 5.38 -12.10
CA LYS A 372 -8.92 5.36 -13.50
C LYS A 372 -8.07 4.45 -14.41
N SER A 373 -6.85 4.10 -13.99
CA SER A 373 -5.90 3.28 -14.76
C SER A 373 -6.16 1.76 -14.60
N GLY A 374 -7.44 1.35 -14.59
CA GLY A 374 -7.84 -0.07 -14.50
C GLY A 374 -8.21 -0.58 -13.11
N PHE A 375 -8.46 0.32 -12.14
CA PHE A 375 -8.75 -0.01 -10.74
C PHE A 375 -10.08 0.56 -10.22
N GLN A 376 -11.05 0.80 -11.11
CA GLN A 376 -12.34 1.43 -10.77
C GLN A 376 -13.14 0.63 -9.72
N GLU A 377 -12.98 -0.69 -9.67
CA GLU A 377 -13.61 -1.54 -8.64
C GLU A 377 -13.21 -1.10 -7.21
N ILE A 378 -11.99 -0.57 -7.04
CA ILE A 378 -11.45 -0.10 -5.77
C ILE A 378 -12.03 1.25 -5.36
N SER A 379 -12.54 2.06 -6.31
CA SER A 379 -13.15 3.37 -6.00
C SER A 379 -14.27 3.25 -4.98
N SER A 380 -15.00 2.13 -4.99
CA SER A 380 -16.04 1.82 -4.01
C SER A 380 -15.53 1.58 -2.59
N SER A 381 -14.27 1.17 -2.44
CA SER A 381 -13.58 0.90 -1.18
C SER A 381 -12.74 2.09 -0.68
N LEU A 382 -12.47 3.08 -1.54
CA LEU A 382 -11.77 4.30 -1.13
C LEU A 382 -12.60 5.06 -0.10
N ASP A 383 -11.99 5.33 1.05
CA ASP A 383 -12.56 6.19 2.08
C ASP A 383 -11.50 7.18 2.58
N LEU A 384 -11.58 8.42 2.07
CA LEU A 384 -10.77 9.56 2.49
C LEU A 384 -11.51 10.47 3.47
N SER A 385 -12.55 9.97 4.15
CA SER A 385 -13.16 10.70 5.26
C SER A 385 -12.33 10.51 6.51
N PHE A 386 -12.08 11.59 7.26
CA PHE A 386 -11.23 11.56 8.46
C PHE A 386 -11.85 12.44 9.53
N GLU A 387 -11.87 11.94 10.77
CA GLU A 387 -12.27 12.74 11.94
C GLU A 387 -11.14 13.68 12.39
N ASP A 388 -9.89 13.22 12.28
CA ASP A 388 -8.68 13.97 12.61
C ASP A 388 -7.95 14.40 11.33
N ASP A 389 -7.80 15.72 11.17
CA ASP A 389 -7.09 16.30 10.02
C ASP A 389 -5.61 15.88 9.99
N LEU A 390 -4.98 15.59 11.14
CA LEU A 390 -3.59 15.10 11.18
C LEU A 390 -3.46 13.71 10.55
N VAL A 391 -4.46 12.84 10.72
CA VAL A 391 -4.50 11.52 10.09
C VAL A 391 -4.72 11.65 8.58
N ALA A 392 -5.58 12.59 8.17
CA ALA A 392 -5.76 12.91 6.75
C ALA A 392 -4.47 13.42 6.12
N ASP A 393 -3.76 14.28 6.84
CA ASP A 393 -2.54 14.93 6.37
C ASP A 393 -1.38 13.94 6.18
N GLU A 394 -1.42 12.79 6.85
CA GLU A 394 -0.45 11.71 6.72
C GLU A 394 -0.88 10.64 5.70
N LYS A 395 -2.16 10.22 5.75
CA LYS A 395 -2.64 9.10 4.93
C LYS A 395 -2.80 9.46 3.46
N ILE A 396 -3.32 10.66 3.15
CA ILE A 396 -3.57 11.08 1.76
C ILE A 396 -2.26 11.17 0.95
N PRO A 397 -1.17 11.82 1.45
CA PRO A 397 0.10 11.86 0.73
C PRO A 397 0.71 10.47 0.56
N PHE A 398 0.64 9.62 1.59
CA PHE A 398 1.12 8.26 1.48
C PHE A 398 0.36 7.44 0.42
N LEU A 399 -0.98 7.56 0.35
CA LEU A 399 -1.76 6.90 -0.69
C LEU A 399 -1.40 7.40 -2.09
N ALA A 400 -1.18 8.71 -2.26
CA ALA A 400 -0.72 9.26 -3.55
C ALA A 400 0.69 8.74 -3.92
N TYR A 401 1.60 8.65 -2.95
CA TYR A 401 2.92 8.07 -3.13
C TYR A 401 2.85 6.58 -3.49
N LEU A 402 2.06 5.78 -2.78
CA LEU A 402 1.85 4.36 -3.04
C LEU A 402 1.23 4.14 -4.44
N ALA A 403 0.23 4.94 -4.81
CA ALA A 403 -0.37 4.93 -6.14
C ALA A 403 0.68 5.19 -7.24
N SER A 404 1.55 6.17 -7.03
CA SER A 404 2.62 6.51 -7.98
C SER A 404 3.62 5.35 -8.12
N ILE A 405 4.09 4.79 -6.99
CA ILE A 405 5.00 3.64 -6.98
C ILE A 405 4.39 2.43 -7.70
N LEU A 406 3.13 2.10 -7.42
CA LEU A 406 2.44 0.98 -8.05
C LEU A 406 2.17 1.22 -9.55
N LYS A 407 1.99 2.47 -9.97
CA LYS A 407 1.80 2.84 -11.39
C LYS A 407 3.11 2.80 -12.17
N GLU A 408 4.17 3.39 -11.62
CA GLU A 408 5.45 3.60 -12.30
C GLU A 408 6.31 2.33 -12.30
N ASN A 409 6.32 1.56 -11.21
CA ASN A 409 7.16 0.37 -11.11
C ASN A 409 6.44 -0.86 -11.66
N SER A 410 7.06 -1.56 -12.61
CA SER A 410 6.55 -2.84 -13.10
C SER A 410 6.75 -3.97 -12.10
N TYR A 411 7.82 -3.94 -11.30
CA TYR A 411 8.17 -4.92 -10.27
C TYR A 411 8.77 -4.22 -9.03
N PHE A 412 9.03 -4.99 -7.97
CA PHE A 412 9.70 -4.48 -6.77
C PHE A 412 11.18 -4.87 -6.77
N PRO A 413 12.11 -3.92 -6.53
CA PRO A 413 13.54 -4.20 -6.57
C PRO A 413 14.00 -5.07 -5.41
N TYR A 414 15.16 -5.71 -5.57
CA TYR A 414 15.85 -6.37 -4.47
C TYR A 414 16.26 -5.35 -3.40
N GLU A 415 16.16 -5.74 -2.14
CA GLU A 415 16.58 -4.94 -1.01
C GLU A 415 17.48 -5.77 -0.10
N LEU A 416 18.49 -5.13 0.48
CA LEU A 416 19.38 -5.79 1.42
C LEU A 416 18.63 -6.22 2.69
N PRO A 417 19.05 -7.31 3.36
CA PRO A 417 18.56 -7.69 4.68
C PRO A 417 18.78 -6.61 5.76
N ALA A 418 19.73 -5.71 5.54
CA ALA A 418 19.91 -4.51 6.37
C ALA A 418 18.74 -3.52 6.28
N GLY A 419 17.82 -3.71 5.33
CA GLY A 419 16.75 -2.80 4.97
C GLY A 419 17.08 -1.91 3.78
N CYS A 420 16.03 -1.34 3.21
CA CYS A 420 16.08 -0.56 1.99
C CYS A 420 17.06 0.60 2.12
N LYS A 421 17.98 0.72 1.16
CA LYS A 421 19.01 1.77 1.18
C LYS A 421 18.39 3.17 1.19
N ARG A 422 17.31 3.38 0.42
CA ARG A 422 16.55 4.64 0.43
C ARG A 422 16.00 4.92 1.83
N PHE A 423 15.39 3.92 2.48
CA PHE A 423 14.84 4.10 3.83
C PHE A 423 15.92 4.39 4.88
N ARG A 424 17.03 3.64 4.86
CA ARG A 424 18.19 3.91 5.73
C ARG A 424 18.78 5.31 5.52
N ASN A 425 18.87 5.76 4.26
CA ASN A 425 19.30 7.12 3.93
C ASN A 425 18.34 8.19 4.47
N LEU A 426 17.03 7.93 4.46
CA LEU A 426 16.04 8.84 5.01
C LEU A 426 16.14 8.94 6.54
N ILE A 427 16.33 7.82 7.24
CA ILE A 427 16.58 7.81 8.69
C ILE A 427 17.86 8.58 9.01
N ALA A 428 18.96 8.28 8.33
CA ALA A 428 20.24 8.98 8.52
C ALA A 428 20.11 10.48 8.22
N GLY A 429 19.42 10.84 7.13
CA GLY A 429 19.12 12.21 6.75
C GLY A 429 18.31 12.95 7.80
N PHE A 430 17.30 12.30 8.39
CA PHE A 430 16.50 12.87 9.48
C PHE A 430 17.33 13.12 10.72
N MET A 431 18.11 12.13 11.16
CA MET A 431 19.02 12.26 12.30
C MET A 431 20.05 13.38 12.10
N LYS A 432 20.58 13.51 10.88
CA LYS A 432 21.53 14.57 10.52
C LYS A 432 20.89 15.96 10.51
N THR A 433 19.69 16.06 9.97
CA THR A 433 19.03 17.36 9.72
C THR A 433 18.37 17.91 10.98
N TYR A 434 17.63 17.08 11.71
CA TYR A 434 16.82 17.49 12.85
C TYR A 434 17.50 17.27 14.21
N HIS A 435 18.41 16.30 14.31
CA HIS A 435 19.13 16.00 15.56
C HIS A 435 20.63 16.31 15.49
N HIS A 436 21.15 16.77 14.34
CA HIS A 436 22.55 17.08 14.12
C HIS A 436 23.51 15.91 14.37
N ILE A 437 23.04 14.67 14.17
CA ILE A 437 23.85 13.46 14.34
C ILE A 437 24.38 13.04 12.96
N PRO A 438 25.71 13.01 12.73
CA PRO A 438 26.30 12.81 11.41
C PRO A 438 26.31 11.32 10.98
N LEU A 439 25.14 10.69 10.89
CA LEU A 439 24.98 9.29 10.45
C LEU A 439 24.97 9.15 8.92
N THR A 440 25.35 7.96 8.45
CA THR A 440 25.10 7.48 7.07
C THR A 440 24.19 6.25 7.10
N SER A 441 23.75 5.78 5.92
CA SER A 441 23.00 4.51 5.82
C SER A 441 23.74 3.32 6.41
N ASP A 442 25.07 3.38 6.45
CA ASP A 442 25.92 2.28 6.93
C ASP A 442 25.89 2.17 8.46
N ASN A 443 25.38 3.19 9.15
CA ASN A 443 25.17 3.18 10.60
C ASN A 443 23.82 2.58 11.02
N VAL A 444 22.97 2.17 10.07
CA VAL A 444 21.57 1.80 10.33
C VAL A 444 21.26 0.40 9.81
N VAL A 445 20.60 -0.43 10.62
CA VAL A 445 20.02 -1.72 10.22
C VAL A 445 18.54 -1.74 10.60
N ILE A 446 17.69 -2.18 9.67
CA ILE A 446 16.23 -2.25 9.82
C ILE A 446 15.79 -3.63 10.29
N PHE A 447 14.74 -3.66 11.10
CA PHE A 447 14.10 -4.84 11.65
C PHE A 447 12.57 -4.76 11.50
N PRO A 448 11.86 -5.90 11.43
CA PRO A 448 10.40 -5.92 11.38
C PRO A 448 9.74 -5.29 12.62
N SER A 449 10.33 -5.47 13.81
CA SER A 449 9.84 -4.85 15.04
C SER A 449 10.96 -4.68 16.07
N ARG A 450 10.69 -3.86 17.09
CA ARG A 450 11.58 -3.69 18.25
C ARG A 450 11.82 -5.02 18.96
N THR A 451 10.79 -5.85 19.08
CA THR A 451 10.88 -7.17 19.71
C THR A 451 11.85 -8.07 18.96
N VAL A 452 11.73 -8.12 17.63
CA VAL A 452 12.59 -8.93 16.76
C VAL A 452 14.04 -8.47 16.88
N ALA A 453 14.30 -7.16 16.89
CA ALA A 453 15.65 -6.61 17.07
C ALA A 453 16.30 -7.05 18.40
N ILE A 454 15.55 -7.01 19.50
CA ILE A 454 16.05 -7.43 20.82
C ILE A 454 16.34 -8.94 20.84
N GLU A 455 15.41 -9.75 20.33
CA GLU A 455 15.60 -11.21 20.28
C GLU A 455 16.83 -11.59 19.43
N ASN A 456 16.97 -10.98 18.25
CA ASN A 456 18.10 -11.21 17.35
C ASN A 456 19.43 -10.80 18.00
N ALA A 457 19.48 -9.66 18.69
CA ALA A 457 20.66 -9.22 19.44
C ALA A 457 21.03 -10.22 20.55
N LEU A 458 20.07 -10.64 21.39
CA LEU A 458 20.32 -11.59 22.47
C LEU A 458 20.80 -12.96 21.94
N ARG A 459 20.27 -13.43 20.80
CA ARG A 459 20.75 -14.66 20.16
C ARG A 459 22.16 -14.52 19.61
N LEU A 460 22.47 -13.41 18.95
CA LEU A 460 23.79 -13.14 18.37
C LEU A 460 24.90 -13.15 19.44
N PHE A 461 24.66 -12.54 20.60
CA PHE A 461 25.62 -12.53 21.70
C PHE A 461 25.55 -13.78 22.58
N SER A 462 24.38 -14.42 22.68
CA SER A 462 24.13 -15.57 23.58
C SER A 462 24.70 -15.35 25.01
N PRO A 463 24.37 -14.23 25.69
CA PRO A 463 24.92 -13.95 27.02
C PRO A 463 24.43 -14.97 28.06
N ARG A 464 25.29 -15.33 29.01
CA ARG A 464 24.88 -16.13 30.19
C ARG A 464 23.86 -15.37 31.03
N LEU A 465 24.10 -14.06 31.18
CA LEU A 465 23.20 -13.15 31.89
C LEU A 465 23.00 -11.87 31.08
N ALA A 466 21.74 -11.56 30.78
CA ALA A 466 21.29 -10.28 30.29
C ALA A 466 20.33 -9.63 31.28
N ILE A 467 20.39 -8.30 31.38
CA ILE A 467 19.37 -7.51 32.08
C ILE A 467 18.54 -6.78 31.04
N VAL A 468 17.23 -6.91 31.12
CA VAL A 468 16.30 -6.30 30.16
C VAL A 468 15.23 -5.52 30.92
N ASP A 469 14.92 -4.32 30.45
CA ASP A 469 13.79 -3.52 30.96
C ASP A 469 12.47 -4.32 30.93
N GLU A 470 11.74 -4.33 32.04
CA GLU A 470 10.47 -5.05 32.22
C GLU A 470 9.46 -4.81 31.07
N HIS A 471 9.40 -3.60 30.50
CA HIS A 471 8.48 -3.29 29.41
C HIS A 471 8.87 -3.97 28.09
N LEU A 472 10.14 -4.37 27.97
CA LEU A 472 10.71 -5.01 26.79
C LEU A 472 10.76 -6.54 26.93
N THR A 473 10.59 -7.09 28.14
CA THR A 473 10.62 -8.54 28.37
C THR A 473 9.33 -9.26 28.00
N ARG A 474 8.19 -8.55 27.90
CA ARG A 474 6.86 -9.12 27.64
C ARG A 474 6.82 -10.06 26.44
N ASN A 475 7.60 -9.77 25.40
CA ASN A 475 7.62 -10.53 24.15
C ASN A 475 8.89 -11.40 23.97
N LEU A 476 9.69 -11.58 25.03
CA LEU A 476 10.81 -12.51 25.03
C LEU A 476 10.38 -13.93 25.39
N PRO A 477 11.12 -14.97 24.94
CA PRO A 477 10.87 -16.35 25.34
C PRO A 477 10.79 -16.51 26.87
N ARG A 478 9.67 -17.03 27.38
CA ARG A 478 9.42 -17.16 28.83
C ARG A 478 10.50 -17.97 29.57
N LYS A 479 11.15 -18.90 28.87
CA LYS A 479 12.25 -19.72 29.41
C LYS A 479 13.51 -18.93 29.70
N TRP A 480 13.73 -17.80 29.03
CA TRP A 480 14.86 -16.91 29.32
C TRP A 480 14.62 -16.12 30.60
N LEU A 481 13.36 -15.83 30.93
CA LEU A 481 12.95 -15.07 32.11
C LEU A 481 13.01 -15.95 33.36
N THR A 482 14.20 -16.07 33.95
CA THR A 482 14.43 -16.88 35.16
C THR A 482 15.59 -16.33 35.97
N SER A 483 15.55 -16.53 37.29
CA SER A 483 16.65 -16.25 38.21
C SER A 483 17.38 -17.52 38.67
N LEU A 484 16.82 -18.71 38.41
CA LEU A 484 17.30 -20.00 38.93
C LEU A 484 18.70 -20.38 38.43
N ALA A 485 19.09 -19.90 37.24
CA ALA A 485 20.42 -20.10 36.69
C ALA A 485 21.51 -19.34 37.48
N VAL A 486 21.13 -18.27 38.20
CA VAL A 486 22.06 -17.49 39.04
C VAL A 486 22.40 -18.25 40.33
N GLU A 487 21.45 -18.97 40.92
CA GLU A 487 21.69 -19.81 42.11
C GLU A 487 22.50 -21.07 41.81
N THR A 488 22.39 -21.60 40.60
CA THR A 488 23.05 -22.86 40.19
C THR A 488 24.41 -22.67 39.49
N ALA A 489 24.85 -21.42 39.31
CA ALA A 489 26.16 -21.08 38.73
C ALA A 489 27.34 -21.55 39.61
N GLU A 490 27.13 -21.86 40.89
CA GLU A 490 28.13 -22.51 41.75
C GLU A 490 28.30 -24.02 41.44
N THR A 491 27.37 -24.63 40.70
CA THR A 491 27.35 -26.06 40.35
C THR A 491 27.30 -26.28 38.84
N GLY A 492 28.31 -25.82 38.10
CA GLY A 492 28.75 -26.41 36.82
C GLY A 492 27.69 -26.74 35.75
N LEU A 493 26.66 -25.91 35.56
CA LEU A 493 25.74 -26.06 34.43
C LEU A 493 26.40 -25.63 33.11
N SER A 494 25.91 -26.23 32.01
CA SER A 494 26.30 -26.00 30.61
C SER A 494 26.46 -24.50 30.28
N GLU A 495 27.50 -24.14 29.51
CA GLU A 495 27.82 -22.77 29.09
C GLU A 495 26.73 -22.08 28.23
N ASP A 496 25.63 -22.77 27.90
CA ASP A 496 24.71 -22.42 26.81
C ASP A 496 23.32 -21.87 27.22
N VAL A 497 23.03 -21.66 28.52
CA VAL A 497 21.71 -21.17 28.94
C VAL A 497 21.67 -19.64 29.02
N LEU A 498 20.96 -19.00 28.08
CA LEU A 498 20.65 -17.58 28.09
C LEU A 498 19.66 -17.26 29.23
N THR A 499 20.12 -16.47 30.20
CA THR A 499 19.30 -15.99 31.33
C THR A 499 19.02 -14.50 31.18
N VAL A 500 17.75 -14.11 31.28
CA VAL A 500 17.29 -12.73 31.25
C VAL A 500 16.62 -12.40 32.59
N ILE A 501 17.11 -11.35 33.24
CA ILE A 501 16.49 -10.77 34.43
C ILE A 501 15.79 -9.48 34.00
N ASP A 502 14.51 -9.36 34.36
CA ASP A 502 13.78 -8.11 34.19
C ASP A 502 14.23 -7.07 35.20
N ALA A 503 14.28 -5.81 34.77
CA ALA A 503 14.74 -4.71 35.60
C ALA A 503 13.89 -3.45 35.39
N PRO A 504 13.77 -2.60 36.43
CA PRO A 504 13.09 -1.33 36.31
C PRO A 504 13.84 -0.42 35.33
N ARG A 505 13.08 0.43 34.64
CA ARG A 505 13.60 1.39 33.64
C ARG A 505 14.43 2.54 34.23
N GLN A 506 14.37 2.76 35.55
CA GLN A 506 15.06 3.87 36.21
C GLN A 506 16.58 3.66 36.17
N SER A 507 17.32 4.68 35.74
CA SER A 507 18.74 4.54 35.42
C SER A 507 19.62 4.22 36.62
N ASP A 508 19.35 4.77 37.80
CA ASP A 508 20.08 4.50 39.05
C ASP A 508 19.94 3.05 39.52
N LEU A 509 18.71 2.51 39.51
CA LEU A 509 18.42 1.12 39.83
C LEU A 509 19.07 0.18 38.81
N MET A 510 18.99 0.52 37.52
CA MET A 510 19.63 -0.25 36.46
C MET A 510 21.16 -0.27 36.62
N VAL A 511 21.78 0.87 36.94
CA VAL A 511 23.23 0.96 37.21
C VAL A 511 23.61 0.12 38.43
N GLU A 512 22.81 0.13 39.50
CA GLU A 512 23.04 -0.73 40.66
C GLU A 512 23.02 -2.21 40.27
N LEU A 513 22.00 -2.63 39.53
CA LEU A 513 21.86 -4.00 39.04
C LEU A 513 23.03 -4.41 38.13
N ILE A 514 23.45 -3.55 37.20
CA ILE A 514 24.62 -3.79 36.35
C ILE A 514 25.87 -4.02 37.18
N LYS A 515 26.12 -3.16 38.19
CA LYS A 515 27.31 -3.25 39.04
C LYS A 515 27.31 -4.50 39.92
N LYS A 516 26.15 -4.94 40.39
CA LYS A 516 25.99 -6.11 41.28
C LYS A 516 25.99 -7.43 40.53
N LEU A 517 25.22 -7.52 39.45
CA LEU A 517 24.98 -8.76 38.71
C LEU A 517 25.97 -8.98 37.56
N LYS A 518 26.65 -7.92 37.13
CA LYS A 518 27.67 -7.94 36.07
C LYS A 518 27.20 -8.64 34.79
N PRO A 519 26.08 -8.21 34.20
CA PRO A 519 25.54 -8.84 32.99
C PRO A 519 26.46 -8.65 31.80
N GLN A 520 26.34 -9.52 30.80
CA GLN A 520 27.09 -9.36 29.54
C GLN A 520 26.37 -8.46 28.54
N VAL A 521 25.03 -8.45 28.57
CA VAL A 521 24.19 -7.60 27.73
C VAL A 521 23.16 -6.88 28.60
N VAL A 522 22.92 -5.61 28.32
CA VAL A 522 21.89 -4.79 28.94
C VAL A 522 21.01 -4.24 27.83
N VAL A 523 19.69 -4.41 27.93
CA VAL A 523 18.71 -3.82 27.01
C VAL A 523 17.75 -2.97 27.83
N THR A 524 17.76 -1.66 27.67
CA THR A 524 16.96 -0.78 28.53
C THR A 524 16.48 0.48 27.83
N GLY A 525 15.31 0.99 28.24
CA GLY A 525 14.89 2.34 27.91
C GLY A 525 15.42 3.38 28.89
N ILE A 526 14.93 4.62 28.79
CA ILE A 526 15.14 5.66 29.80
C ILE A 526 13.78 6.11 30.33
N ALA A 527 13.64 6.32 31.63
CA ALA A 527 12.40 6.82 32.21
C ALA A 527 12.09 8.23 31.69
N HIS A 528 10.81 8.57 31.53
CA HIS A 528 10.41 9.84 30.86
C HIS A 528 10.95 11.09 31.55
N PHE A 529 11.08 11.09 32.88
CA PHE A 529 11.66 12.22 33.62
C PHE A 529 13.19 12.30 33.50
N GLU A 530 13.87 11.20 33.17
CA GLU A 530 15.33 11.13 33.01
C GLU A 530 15.79 11.43 31.58
N SER A 531 14.89 11.27 30.59
CA SER A 531 15.21 11.46 29.17
C SER A 531 15.48 12.92 28.78
N VAL A 532 15.26 13.89 29.68
CA VAL A 532 15.49 15.32 29.40
C VAL A 532 16.98 15.66 29.28
N THR A 533 17.85 14.96 30.01
CA THR A 533 19.31 15.24 30.03
C THR A 533 20.12 14.00 29.68
N SER A 534 21.36 14.18 29.23
CA SER A 534 22.24 13.06 28.89
C SER A 534 22.78 12.32 30.12
N SER A 535 22.48 12.77 31.34
CA SER A 535 23.10 12.23 32.57
C SER A 535 22.82 10.74 32.77
N ALA A 536 21.55 10.32 32.68
CA ALA A 536 21.15 8.93 32.83
C ALA A 536 21.82 8.04 31.78
N PHE A 537 21.85 8.51 30.52
CA PHE A 537 22.49 7.78 29.44
C PHE A 537 24.01 7.63 29.64
N VAL A 538 24.70 8.69 30.04
CA VAL A 538 26.14 8.65 30.34
C VAL A 538 26.43 7.70 31.50
N GLN A 539 25.63 7.71 32.56
CA GLN A 539 25.79 6.79 33.68
C GLN A 539 25.63 5.32 33.27
N LEU A 540 24.66 5.02 32.39
CA LEU A 540 24.50 3.68 31.83
C LEU A 540 25.68 3.29 30.94
N LEU A 541 26.17 4.20 30.09
CA LEU A 541 27.34 3.96 29.24
C LEU A 541 28.59 3.67 30.08
N ASP A 542 28.82 4.43 31.14
CA ASP A 542 29.99 4.26 32.01
C ASP A 542 29.88 2.98 32.83
N ALA A 543 28.72 2.69 33.43
CA ALA A 543 28.51 1.46 34.19
C ALA A 543 28.68 0.20 33.34
N THR A 544 28.15 0.20 32.11
CA THR A 544 28.33 -0.93 31.17
C THR A 544 29.78 -1.05 30.70
N ARG A 545 30.47 0.07 30.45
CA ARG A 545 31.90 0.08 30.08
C ARG A 545 32.78 -0.47 31.21
N GLU A 546 32.52 -0.09 32.45
CA GLU A 546 33.25 -0.56 33.65
C GLU A 546 33.18 -2.08 33.81
N ILE A 547 32.05 -2.68 33.46
CA ILE A 547 31.79 -4.12 33.60
C ILE A 547 32.18 -4.92 32.34
N GLY A 548 32.27 -4.28 31.17
CA GLY A 548 32.41 -4.96 29.88
C GLY A 548 31.07 -5.46 29.31
N SER A 549 29.95 -4.86 29.72
CA SER A 549 28.63 -5.17 29.19
C SER A 549 28.38 -4.45 27.86
N ARG A 550 27.64 -5.07 26.94
CA ARG A 550 27.05 -4.37 25.80
C ARG A 550 25.73 -3.70 26.19
N LEU A 551 25.50 -2.50 25.70
CA LEU A 551 24.27 -1.73 25.94
C LEU A 551 23.44 -1.60 24.66
N PHE A 552 22.18 -2.01 24.70
CA PHE A 552 21.17 -1.67 23.71
C PHE A 552 20.17 -0.71 24.35
N LEU A 553 20.18 0.54 23.94
CA LEU A 553 19.32 1.57 24.51
C LEU A 553 18.08 1.78 23.63
N ASP A 554 16.89 1.48 24.16
CA ASP A 554 15.62 1.73 23.48
C ASP A 554 15.17 3.19 23.63
N ILE A 555 15.04 3.90 22.52
CA ILE A 555 14.53 5.29 22.50
C ILE A 555 13.12 5.42 21.92
N SER A 556 12.45 4.29 21.61
CA SER A 556 11.14 4.26 20.94
C SER A 556 10.10 5.21 21.54
N ASP A 557 9.98 5.22 22.88
CA ASP A 557 8.99 6.03 23.58
C ASP A 557 9.30 7.55 23.50
N HIS A 558 10.55 7.90 23.23
CA HIS A 558 11.05 9.29 23.18
C HIS A 558 11.41 9.75 21.77
N PHE A 559 11.20 8.91 20.75
CA PHE A 559 11.41 9.27 19.35
C PHE A 559 10.12 9.85 18.77
N ASP A 560 10.23 10.97 18.07
CA ASP A 560 9.09 11.69 17.50
C ASP A 560 9.41 12.12 16.07
N LEU A 561 8.50 11.81 15.15
CA LEU A 561 8.61 12.18 13.74
C LEU A 561 7.93 13.54 13.54
N SER A 562 8.68 14.60 13.78
CA SER A 562 8.19 15.97 13.72
C SER A 562 9.25 16.91 13.13
N SER A 563 8.80 18.04 12.59
CA SER A 563 9.69 19.13 12.16
C SER A 563 10.30 19.90 13.33
N LEU A 564 9.75 19.73 14.54
CA LEU A 564 10.31 20.22 15.80
C LEU A 564 10.31 19.06 16.81
N PRO A 565 11.19 18.07 16.65
CA PRO A 565 11.15 16.89 17.49
C PRO A 565 11.59 17.23 18.92
N VAL A 566 10.95 16.60 19.90
CA VAL A 566 11.26 16.79 21.31
C VAL A 566 12.72 16.40 21.58
N THR A 567 13.46 17.27 22.26
CA THR A 567 14.87 17.00 22.57
C THR A 567 14.97 15.97 23.70
N ASN A 568 15.60 14.82 23.42
CA ASN A 568 16.00 13.82 24.42
C ASN A 568 17.52 13.91 24.64
N GLY A 569 17.94 13.76 25.90
CA GLY A 569 19.32 13.67 26.36
C GLY A 569 20.19 12.66 25.61
N VAL A 570 19.64 11.54 25.13
CA VAL A 570 20.34 10.56 24.30
C VAL A 570 20.73 11.17 22.95
N LEU A 571 19.76 11.72 22.22
CA LEU A 571 20.01 12.34 20.91
C LEU A 571 20.91 13.59 21.05
N LYS A 572 20.75 14.34 22.16
CA LYS A 572 21.64 15.45 22.48
C LYS A 572 23.08 14.99 22.70
N TYR A 573 23.30 13.87 23.40
CA TYR A 573 24.64 13.29 23.54
C TYR A 573 25.24 12.94 22.17
N LEU A 574 24.47 12.27 21.32
CA LEU A 574 24.90 11.82 19.98
C LEU A 574 25.19 12.97 19.01
N SER A 575 24.58 14.14 19.20
CA SER A 575 24.87 15.33 18.38
C SER A 575 26.30 15.86 18.54
N GLY A 576 26.93 15.61 19.70
CA GLY A 576 28.26 16.10 20.02
C GLY A 576 29.31 15.03 20.27
N THR A 577 28.90 13.76 20.42
CA THR A 577 29.77 12.66 20.83
C THR A 577 29.44 11.39 20.04
N PRO A 578 30.45 10.71 19.47
CA PRO A 578 30.22 9.43 18.80
C PRO A 578 29.71 8.37 19.79
N LEU A 579 28.86 7.47 19.30
CA LEU A 579 28.36 6.35 20.10
C LEU A 579 29.51 5.38 20.40
N PRO A 580 29.76 5.04 21.68
CA PRO A 580 30.81 4.06 22.02
C PRO A 580 30.55 2.68 21.41
N SER A 581 31.61 1.95 21.06
CA SER A 581 31.50 0.64 20.38
C SER A 581 30.78 -0.46 21.17
N HIS A 582 30.67 -0.32 22.49
CA HIS A 582 29.91 -1.25 23.34
C HIS A 582 28.41 -0.92 23.41
N ALA A 583 27.95 0.15 22.76
CA ALA A 583 26.58 0.61 22.80
C ALA A 583 25.94 0.67 21.41
N ALA A 584 24.63 0.39 21.35
CA ALA A 584 23.78 0.54 20.18
C ALA A 584 22.46 1.20 20.59
N ILE A 585 21.87 1.99 19.70
CA ILE A 585 20.56 2.62 19.91
C ILE A 585 19.51 1.81 19.15
N LEU A 586 18.43 1.43 19.83
CA LEU A 586 17.27 0.76 19.28
C LEU A 586 16.11 1.75 19.21
N CYS A 587 15.39 1.77 18.09
CA CYS A 587 14.21 2.60 17.93
C CYS A 587 13.15 1.89 17.08
N GLY A 588 12.02 1.57 17.70
CA GLY A 588 10.79 1.13 17.04
C GLY A 588 9.89 2.32 16.72
N LEU A 589 9.30 2.31 15.53
CA LEU A 589 8.29 3.28 15.11
C LEU A 589 6.92 2.80 15.60
N VAL A 590 6.63 3.07 16.87
CA VAL A 590 5.48 2.49 17.62
C VAL A 590 4.33 3.46 17.86
N LYS A 591 4.44 4.71 17.38
CA LYS A 591 3.46 5.79 17.62
C LYS A 591 2.49 6.01 16.46
N ASN A 592 2.34 4.99 15.60
CA ASN A 592 1.53 5.06 14.40
C ASN A 592 0.02 5.13 14.75
N ARG A 593 -0.65 6.18 14.31
CA ARG A 593 -2.11 6.36 14.48
C ARG A 593 -2.90 6.00 13.23
N VAL A 594 -2.28 6.02 12.05
CA VAL A 594 -2.93 5.71 10.77
C VAL A 594 -3.09 4.20 10.61
N TYR A 595 -2.04 3.45 10.94
CA TYR A 595 -1.95 1.99 10.86
C TYR A 595 -1.37 1.45 12.18
N SER A 596 -2.22 1.33 13.20
CA SER A 596 -1.79 1.14 14.59
C SER A 596 -1.06 -0.17 14.90
N ASP A 597 -1.25 -1.21 14.07
CA ASP A 597 -0.53 -2.48 14.17
C ASP A 597 0.68 -2.59 13.23
N LEU A 598 1.00 -1.54 12.47
CA LEU A 598 2.18 -1.48 11.59
C LEU A 598 3.41 -1.00 12.37
N GLU A 599 4.41 -1.85 12.49
CA GLU A 599 5.68 -1.54 13.16
C GLU A 599 6.86 -1.76 12.20
N VAL A 600 7.88 -0.92 12.33
CA VAL A 600 9.24 -1.14 11.81
C VAL A 600 10.20 -0.62 12.88
N ALA A 601 11.34 -1.28 13.07
CA ALA A 601 12.38 -0.81 13.96
C ALA A 601 13.71 -0.64 13.24
N PHE A 602 14.60 0.15 13.84
CA PHE A 602 15.97 0.29 13.38
C PHE A 602 16.95 0.32 14.54
N VAL A 603 18.17 -0.14 14.28
CA VAL A 603 19.30 -0.10 15.20
C VAL A 603 20.38 0.81 14.61
N ILE A 604 20.92 1.70 15.45
CA ILE A 604 22.05 2.57 15.13
C ILE A 604 23.27 2.12 15.92
N SER A 605 24.41 2.00 15.24
CA SER A 605 25.71 1.76 15.85
C SER A 605 26.82 2.43 15.05
N GLU A 606 27.94 2.74 15.71
CA GLU A 606 29.18 3.14 15.04
C GLU A 606 30.16 1.97 14.87
N ASP A 607 29.84 0.80 15.43
CA ASP A 607 30.59 -0.44 15.22
C ASP A 607 30.06 -1.19 13.99
N GLU A 608 30.83 -1.12 12.90
CA GLU A 608 30.53 -1.78 11.62
C GLU A 608 30.38 -3.31 11.77
N ALA A 609 31.17 -3.93 12.65
CA ALA A 609 31.09 -5.37 12.86
C ALA A 609 29.75 -5.76 13.49
N ILE A 610 29.21 -4.94 14.39
CA ILE A 610 27.88 -5.14 14.98
C ILE A 610 26.80 -5.05 13.90
N LEU A 611 26.81 -4.00 13.08
CA LEU A 611 25.77 -3.80 12.07
C LEU A 611 25.79 -4.89 11.01
N LYS A 612 26.99 -5.28 10.56
CA LYS A 612 27.15 -6.40 9.62
C LYS A 612 26.64 -7.73 10.23
N ALA A 613 26.96 -7.99 11.50
CA ALA A 613 26.49 -9.19 12.18
C ALA A 613 24.97 -9.18 12.38
N LEU A 614 24.39 -8.04 12.77
CA LEU A 614 22.95 -7.87 12.93
C LEU A 614 22.20 -8.04 11.60
N SER A 615 22.65 -7.39 10.53
CA SER A 615 22.06 -7.53 9.20
C SER A 615 22.06 -8.99 8.72
N LYS A 616 23.19 -9.70 8.89
CA LYS A 616 23.27 -11.13 8.59
C LYS A 616 22.38 -11.99 9.49
N THR A 617 22.17 -11.58 10.74
CA THR A 617 21.30 -12.30 11.68
C THR A 617 19.84 -12.15 11.24
N VAL A 618 19.42 -10.95 10.83
CA VAL A 618 18.11 -10.70 10.22
C VAL A 618 17.90 -11.59 9.00
N GLU A 619 18.88 -11.67 8.11
CA GLU A 619 18.78 -12.54 6.93
C GLU A 619 18.55 -14.01 7.29
N VAL A 620 19.31 -14.51 8.27
CA VAL A 620 19.26 -15.92 8.70
C VAL A 620 17.96 -16.27 9.41
N LEU A 621 17.45 -15.38 10.27
CA LEU A 621 16.31 -15.69 11.14
C LEU A 621 14.97 -15.15 10.61
N GLU A 622 15.01 -14.02 9.92
CA GLU A 622 13.84 -13.25 9.46
C GLU A 622 13.82 -13.02 7.94
N GLY A 623 14.85 -13.39 7.17
CA GLY A 623 14.91 -13.09 5.73
C GLY A 623 15.04 -11.59 5.46
N ASN A 624 13.93 -10.87 5.31
CA ASN A 624 13.90 -9.43 5.06
C ASN A 624 12.77 -8.74 5.84
N THR A 625 12.89 -7.42 5.99
CA THR A 625 11.78 -6.58 6.51
C THR A 625 10.85 -6.20 5.36
N SER A 626 9.53 -6.29 5.57
CA SER A 626 8.50 -5.93 4.58
C SER A 626 8.78 -4.57 3.91
N LEU A 627 8.87 -4.59 2.57
CA LEU A 627 9.22 -3.41 1.77
C LEU A 627 8.13 -2.33 1.85
N ILE A 628 6.86 -2.74 1.87
CA ILE A 628 5.74 -1.80 1.91
C ILE A 628 5.68 -1.09 3.27
N SER A 629 5.99 -1.79 4.37
CA SER A 629 6.12 -1.16 5.70
C SER A 629 7.23 -0.11 5.73
N GLN A 630 8.34 -0.36 5.04
CA GLN A 630 9.42 0.62 4.88
C GLN A 630 9.01 1.80 3.98
N TYR A 631 8.19 1.59 2.95
CA TYR A 631 7.66 2.67 2.11
C TYR A 631 6.78 3.65 2.87
N TYR A 632 5.95 3.15 3.78
CA TYR A 632 5.11 4.02 4.62
C TYR A 632 5.94 4.94 5.51
N TYR A 633 6.82 4.38 6.34
CA TYR A 633 7.67 5.21 7.20
C TYR A 633 8.68 6.04 6.40
N GLY A 634 9.21 5.49 5.30
CA GLY A 634 10.09 6.22 4.39
C GLY A 634 9.41 7.44 3.78
N HIS A 635 8.12 7.34 3.44
CA HIS A 635 7.36 8.49 2.98
C HIS A 635 7.31 9.59 4.05
N LEU A 636 7.03 9.24 5.31
CA LEU A 636 7.01 10.20 6.42
C LEU A 636 8.34 10.93 6.62
N PHE A 637 9.45 10.18 6.64
CA PHE A 637 10.78 10.79 6.71
C PHE A 637 11.07 11.68 5.50
N HIS A 638 10.68 11.24 4.31
CA HIS A 638 10.88 12.01 3.09
C HIS A 638 10.11 13.33 3.12
N GLU A 639 8.84 13.33 3.53
CA GLU A 639 8.05 14.56 3.66
C GLU A 639 8.72 15.53 4.63
N LEU A 640 9.15 15.07 5.81
CA LEU A 640 9.89 15.91 6.77
C LEU A 640 11.19 16.47 6.20
N LEU A 641 11.91 15.72 5.38
CA LEU A 641 13.17 16.15 4.78
C LEU A 641 13.00 17.07 3.57
N ALA A 642 11.93 16.89 2.79
CA ALA A 642 11.69 17.62 1.54
C ALA A 642 11.48 19.13 1.75
N PHE A 643 11.04 19.55 2.94
CA PHE A 643 10.86 20.98 3.27
C PHE A 643 12.17 21.74 3.54
N GLN A 644 13.29 21.04 3.72
CA GLN A 644 14.56 21.67 4.08
C GLN A 644 15.30 22.15 2.82
N LEU A 645 15.54 23.46 2.73
CA LEU A 645 16.38 24.03 1.70
C LEU A 645 17.82 23.53 1.91
N THR A 646 18.36 22.84 0.92
CA THR A 646 19.74 22.30 0.88
C THR A 646 20.80 23.34 1.25
N ASP A 647 20.53 24.64 1.01
CA ASP A 647 21.45 25.75 1.27
C ASP A 647 21.40 26.39 2.67
N ARG A 648 20.48 26.01 3.56
CA ARG A 648 20.47 26.60 4.92
C ARG A 648 21.64 26.16 5.79
N HIS A 649 22.26 25.02 5.48
CA HIS A 649 23.34 24.43 6.29
C HIS A 649 24.74 24.55 5.67
N SER A 650 24.85 24.96 4.40
CA SER A 650 26.15 25.23 3.75
C SER A 650 26.84 26.48 4.34
N HIS A 651 26.06 27.46 4.84
CA HIS A 651 26.61 28.67 5.49
C HIS A 651 27.06 28.47 6.95
N LEU A 652 26.42 27.57 7.72
CA LEU A 652 26.81 27.29 9.10
C LEU A 652 28.08 26.43 9.20
N GLN A 653 28.37 25.59 8.20
CA GLN A 653 29.65 24.87 8.12
C GLN A 653 30.84 25.79 7.75
N LEU A 654 30.59 26.91 7.08
CA LEU A 654 31.64 27.90 6.76
C LEU A 654 31.98 28.80 7.96
N MET A 655 31.06 29.03 8.89
CA MET A 655 31.31 29.87 10.07
C MET A 655 31.90 29.10 11.26
N SER A 656 31.66 27.79 11.40
CA SER A 656 32.37 26.97 12.41
C SER A 656 33.80 26.58 11.99
N CYS A 657 34.18 26.82 10.73
CA CYS A 657 35.54 26.58 10.20
C CYS A 657 36.48 27.80 10.22
N THR A 658 36.13 28.90 10.91
CA THR A 658 36.97 30.13 10.98
C THR A 658 37.56 30.43 12.36
N SER A 659 37.76 29.42 13.22
CA SER A 659 38.73 29.52 14.32
C SER A 659 39.86 28.48 14.13
N HIS A 660 40.92 28.96 13.45
CA HIS A 660 42.30 28.45 13.45
C HIS A 660 42.53 26.94 13.65
N CYS A 661 42.57 26.19 12.54
CA CYS A 661 43.50 25.06 12.41
C CYS A 661 43.89 24.87 10.92
N PRO A 662 45.18 24.98 10.52
CA PRO A 662 45.56 25.04 9.11
C PRO A 662 45.36 23.72 8.35
N ARG A 663 44.77 23.86 7.16
CA ARG A 663 44.34 22.83 6.20
C ARG A 663 45.47 22.02 5.52
N LYS A 664 46.69 21.96 6.08
CA LYS A 664 47.86 21.31 5.44
C LYS A 664 48.40 20.04 6.12
N GLU A 665 47.78 19.55 7.21
CA GLU A 665 48.26 18.33 7.91
C GLU A 665 47.37 17.09 7.79
N ARG A 666 46.29 17.10 7.00
CA ARG A 666 45.42 15.92 6.83
C ARG A 666 45.83 14.95 5.72
N ARG A 667 46.89 15.21 4.96
CA ARG A 667 47.40 14.34 3.86
C ARG A 667 48.69 13.58 4.20
N ARG A 668 49.08 13.50 5.48
CA ARG A 668 50.32 12.83 5.90
C ARG A 668 50.12 11.76 6.99
N TRP A 669 48.96 11.11 6.99
CA TRP A 669 48.67 9.95 7.85
C TRP A 669 48.15 8.76 7.04
N THR A 670 48.87 8.41 5.98
CA THR A 670 48.88 7.08 5.39
C THR A 670 50.33 6.79 4.99
N ARG A 671 50.88 5.67 5.47
CA ARG A 671 52.29 5.24 5.45
C ARG A 671 53.24 5.94 6.43
N ILE A 672 53.32 5.43 7.65
CA ILE A 672 54.62 5.13 8.30
C ILE A 672 54.54 3.74 8.92
N ASP A 673 55.59 2.98 8.63
CA ASP A 673 55.90 1.63 9.07
C ASP A 673 55.72 1.34 10.56
N SER A 674 55.49 0.05 10.79
CA SER A 674 55.82 -0.72 11.99
C SER A 674 57.04 -0.21 12.77
N GLY A 675 56.80 0.34 13.96
CA GLY A 675 57.88 0.54 14.94
C GLY A 675 57.59 1.55 16.05
N LYS A 676 57.54 1.04 17.29
CA LYS A 676 57.61 1.76 18.58
C LYS A 676 56.36 2.54 19.02
N ILE A 677 55.52 1.84 19.78
CA ILE A 677 54.53 2.39 20.71
C ILE A 677 55.26 3.04 21.90
N SER A 678 55.08 4.34 22.11
CA SER A 678 55.43 5.05 23.35
C SER A 678 54.32 4.83 24.39
N ARG A 679 54.72 4.34 25.57
CA ARG A 679 53.89 4.15 26.77
C ARG A 679 53.28 5.48 27.25
N SER A 680 51.96 5.59 27.24
CA SER A 680 51.20 6.39 28.21
C SER A 680 49.90 5.66 28.57
N GLU A 681 49.78 5.36 29.87
CA GLU A 681 48.59 4.95 30.64
C GLU A 681 47.65 3.91 30.01
N LYS A 682 47.99 2.64 30.27
CA LYS A 682 47.05 1.50 30.18
C LYS A 682 45.97 1.67 31.26
N SER A 683 44.83 2.27 30.93
CA SER A 683 43.60 1.89 31.62
C SER A 683 43.28 0.44 31.23
N LYS A 684 42.93 -0.39 32.22
CA LYS A 684 42.51 -1.77 31.96
C LYS A 684 41.16 -1.71 31.24
N SER A 685 41.16 -1.72 29.90
CA SER A 685 39.92 -1.91 29.15
C SER A 685 39.39 -3.32 29.46
N VAL A 686 38.28 -3.41 30.18
CA VAL A 686 37.58 -4.67 30.40
C VAL A 686 37.08 -5.18 29.05
N GLU A 687 37.31 -6.45 28.75
CA GLU A 687 36.91 -7.06 27.49
C GLU A 687 35.37 -7.11 27.41
N VAL A 688 34.80 -6.43 26.41
CA VAL A 688 33.37 -6.45 26.16
C VAL A 688 32.99 -7.78 25.51
N ILE A 689 31.85 -8.37 25.89
CA ILE A 689 31.38 -9.65 25.30
C ILE A 689 31.49 -9.62 23.76
N GLY A 690 32.13 -10.61 23.16
CA GLY A 690 32.19 -10.79 21.70
C GLY A 690 30.90 -11.38 21.14
N PHE A 691 30.82 -11.57 19.81
CA PHE A 691 29.78 -12.42 19.25
C PHE A 691 29.97 -13.86 19.75
N SER A 692 28.88 -14.60 19.89
CA SER A 692 28.98 -16.03 20.20
C SER A 692 29.81 -16.73 19.11
N THR A 693 30.81 -17.53 19.53
CA THR A 693 31.69 -18.26 18.60
C THR A 693 30.90 -19.15 17.65
N SER A 694 29.79 -19.73 18.13
CA SER A 694 28.88 -20.53 17.30
C SER A 694 28.14 -19.66 16.28
N ALA A 695 27.63 -18.49 16.71
CA ALA A 695 26.90 -17.58 15.84
C ALA A 695 27.80 -17.03 14.73
N ILE A 696 28.97 -16.49 15.09
CA ILE A 696 29.89 -15.90 14.09
C ILE A 696 30.45 -16.95 13.13
N SER A 697 30.69 -18.18 13.60
CA SER A 697 31.09 -19.28 12.73
C SER A 697 30.02 -19.58 11.68
N VAL A 698 28.74 -19.59 12.08
CA VAL A 698 27.63 -19.78 11.13
C VAL A 698 27.53 -18.60 10.16
N LEU A 699 27.54 -17.35 10.66
CA LEU A 699 27.42 -16.15 9.82
C LEU A 699 28.59 -15.97 8.83
N ASN A 700 29.77 -16.50 9.13
CA ASN A 700 30.93 -16.46 8.24
C ASN A 700 30.92 -17.59 7.19
N ASN A 701 30.31 -18.73 7.52
CA ASN A 701 30.26 -19.90 6.62
C ASN A 701 28.95 -20.00 5.82
N ALA A 702 27.90 -19.28 6.21
CA ALA A 702 26.64 -19.21 5.49
C ALA A 702 26.78 -18.36 4.21
N GLU A 703 26.26 -18.87 3.09
CA GLU A 703 26.15 -18.10 1.85
C GLU A 703 24.95 -17.16 1.90
N LEU A 704 25.15 -16.08 2.64
CA LEU A 704 24.23 -14.95 2.77
C LEU A 704 24.47 -13.93 1.66
N SER A 705 23.57 -12.97 1.52
CA SER A 705 23.52 -11.94 0.48
C SER A 705 24.86 -11.24 0.28
N ILE A 706 25.26 -11.05 -0.98
CA ILE A 706 26.53 -10.37 -1.33
C ILE A 706 26.33 -8.87 -1.21
N SER A 707 27.08 -8.23 -0.30
CA SER A 707 27.13 -6.77 -0.18
C SER A 707 28.15 -6.17 -1.16
N GLY A 708 27.72 -5.36 -2.13
CA GLY A 708 28.55 -4.64 -3.10
C GLY A 708 27.92 -3.30 -3.53
N ASP A 709 28.51 -2.62 -4.53
CA ASP A 709 27.89 -1.42 -5.14
C ASP A 709 26.63 -1.87 -5.90
N GLU A 710 25.46 -1.74 -5.24
CA GLU A 710 24.17 -2.36 -5.59
C GLU A 710 23.77 -2.18 -7.06
N ASP A 711 24.09 -1.05 -7.68
CA ASP A 711 23.75 -0.73 -9.07
C ASP A 711 24.47 -1.63 -10.11
N SER A 712 25.30 -2.58 -9.68
CA SER A 712 26.12 -3.43 -10.55
C SER A 712 25.94 -4.94 -10.36
N LEU A 713 25.14 -5.38 -9.39
CA LEU A 713 24.97 -6.81 -9.07
C LEU A 713 23.66 -7.36 -9.62
N ILE A 714 23.70 -8.60 -10.15
CA ILE A 714 22.53 -9.32 -10.65
C ILE A 714 22.27 -10.52 -9.73
N HIS A 715 21.14 -10.49 -9.03
CA HIS A 715 20.81 -11.47 -7.99
C HIS A 715 20.06 -12.69 -8.54
N MET A 716 20.78 -13.80 -8.75
CA MET A 716 20.19 -15.13 -8.98
C MET A 716 20.29 -16.04 -7.74
N ASP A 717 20.64 -15.48 -6.58
CA ASP A 717 20.94 -16.19 -5.33
C ASP A 717 19.87 -16.05 -4.24
N VAL A 718 18.73 -15.43 -4.56
CA VAL A 718 17.65 -15.11 -3.62
C VAL A 718 16.31 -15.71 -4.05
N ASP A 719 15.49 -16.12 -3.07
CA ASP A 719 14.16 -16.71 -3.25
C ASP A 719 13.06 -15.62 -3.42
N GLN A 720 13.25 -14.66 -4.33
CA GLN A 720 12.33 -13.52 -4.54
C GLN A 720 11.72 -13.48 -5.94
N TRP A 721 10.67 -12.64 -6.08
CA TRP A 721 9.92 -12.46 -7.32
C TRP A 721 10.17 -11.06 -7.89
N PHE A 722 10.99 -10.96 -8.94
CA PHE A 722 11.30 -9.70 -9.64
C PHE A 722 10.60 -9.57 -11.00
N LEU A 723 9.72 -10.53 -11.34
CA LEU A 723 8.87 -10.43 -12.53
C LEU A 723 7.78 -9.37 -12.32
N PRO A 724 7.20 -8.82 -13.42
CA PRO A 724 6.18 -7.78 -13.32
C PRO A 724 5.01 -8.15 -12.41
N THR A 725 4.70 -7.27 -11.46
CA THR A 725 3.61 -7.43 -10.50
C THR A 725 2.25 -7.28 -11.22
N PRO A 726 1.37 -8.30 -11.18
CA PRO A 726 0.07 -8.23 -11.84
C PRO A 726 -0.84 -7.13 -11.30
N SER A 727 -1.70 -6.57 -12.15
CA SER A 727 -2.64 -5.50 -11.75
C SER A 727 -3.51 -5.89 -10.54
N PRO A 728 -4.09 -7.12 -10.44
CA PRO A 728 -4.88 -7.49 -9.26
C PRO A 728 -4.10 -7.47 -7.94
N VAL A 729 -2.78 -7.71 -7.99
CA VAL A 729 -1.90 -7.60 -6.83
C VAL A 729 -1.71 -6.13 -6.45
N LYS A 730 -1.38 -5.27 -7.41
CA LYS A 730 -1.26 -3.81 -7.19
C LYS A 730 -2.55 -3.23 -6.62
N ALA A 731 -3.70 -3.68 -7.14
CA ALA A 731 -5.03 -3.33 -6.64
C ALA A 731 -5.22 -3.72 -5.17
N ALA A 732 -4.95 -4.99 -4.83
CA ALA A 732 -5.12 -5.51 -3.47
C ALA A 732 -4.20 -4.79 -2.47
N ILE A 733 -2.95 -4.50 -2.85
CA ILE A 733 -2.02 -3.70 -2.04
C ILE A 733 -2.61 -2.31 -1.81
N PHE A 734 -2.93 -1.56 -2.88
CA PHE A 734 -3.43 -0.18 -2.75
C PHE A 734 -4.71 -0.11 -1.90
N GLU A 735 -5.68 -0.97 -2.18
CA GLU A 735 -6.95 -1.00 -1.46
C GLU A 735 -6.77 -1.28 0.03
N SER A 736 -5.86 -2.20 0.38
CA SER A 736 -5.62 -2.54 1.78
C SER A 736 -5.23 -1.31 2.62
N PHE A 737 -4.42 -0.42 2.05
CA PHE A 737 -4.02 0.84 2.69
C PHE A 737 -5.09 1.93 2.59
N ALA A 738 -5.89 1.94 1.51
CA ALA A 738 -6.96 2.91 1.29
C ALA A 738 -8.16 2.73 2.23
N ARG A 739 -8.46 1.49 2.65
CA ARG A 739 -9.56 1.20 3.58
C ARG A 739 -9.36 1.82 4.95
N GLN A 740 -10.47 2.04 5.64
CA GLN A 740 -10.50 2.51 7.03
C GLN A 740 -11.29 1.54 7.91
N ASN A 741 -10.92 1.47 9.19
CA ASN A 741 -11.67 0.74 10.22
C ASN A 741 -12.03 -0.70 9.82
N MET A 742 -11.06 -1.44 9.25
CA MET A 742 -11.28 -2.82 8.82
C MET A 742 -11.72 -3.68 10.00
N GLY A 743 -12.88 -4.32 9.86
CA GLY A 743 -13.39 -5.25 10.87
C GLY A 743 -12.56 -6.54 10.92
N GLU A 744 -12.61 -7.26 12.05
CA GLU A 744 -11.87 -8.52 12.22
C GLU A 744 -12.22 -9.55 11.13
N PHE A 745 -13.50 -9.61 10.71
CA PHE A 745 -13.94 -10.47 9.61
C PHE A 745 -13.33 -10.10 8.25
N GLU A 746 -12.91 -8.86 8.02
CA GLU A 746 -12.29 -8.44 6.76
C GLU A 746 -10.82 -8.85 6.69
N ILE A 747 -10.16 -8.99 7.85
CA ILE A 747 -8.73 -9.33 7.96
C ILE A 747 -8.48 -10.76 8.46
N ASP A 748 -9.52 -11.50 8.86
CA ASP A 748 -9.38 -12.92 9.18
C ASP A 748 -9.14 -13.73 7.89
N VAL A 749 -7.89 -14.18 7.74
CA VAL A 749 -7.40 -15.00 6.62
C VAL A 749 -7.61 -16.50 6.85
N THR A 750 -8.01 -16.92 8.05
CA THR A 750 -7.92 -18.31 8.49
C THR A 750 -8.70 -19.25 7.59
N HIS A 751 -9.97 -18.94 7.35
CA HIS A 751 -10.82 -19.73 6.46
C HIS A 751 -10.25 -19.80 5.03
N SER A 752 -9.79 -18.67 4.48
CA SER A 752 -9.23 -18.60 3.13
C SER A 752 -7.96 -19.42 2.99
N ILE A 753 -7.08 -19.42 3.99
CA ILE A 753 -5.86 -20.22 4.00
C ILE A 753 -6.18 -21.70 4.21
N GLN A 754 -7.14 -22.05 5.06
CA GLN A 754 -7.59 -23.44 5.23
C GLN A 754 -8.13 -24.02 3.92
N GLN A 755 -8.99 -23.27 3.22
CA GLN A 755 -9.49 -23.65 1.90
C GLN A 755 -8.34 -23.80 0.91
N PHE A 756 -7.43 -22.82 0.85
CA PHE A 756 -6.26 -22.88 -0.02
C PHE A 756 -5.40 -24.14 0.25
N VAL A 757 -5.10 -24.43 1.51
CA VAL A 757 -4.29 -25.58 1.91
C VAL A 757 -4.97 -26.90 1.55
N ARG A 758 -6.28 -27.01 1.78
CA ARG A 758 -7.07 -28.20 1.41
C ARG A 758 -7.13 -28.38 -0.11
N SER A 759 -7.41 -27.33 -0.87
CA SER A 759 -7.56 -27.40 -2.33
C SER A 759 -6.25 -27.72 -3.06
N ASN A 760 -5.11 -27.18 -2.61
CA ASN A 760 -3.84 -27.36 -3.33
C ASN A 760 -3.01 -28.57 -2.87
N TYR A 761 -3.18 -29.02 -1.61
CA TYR A 761 -2.35 -30.09 -1.04
C TYR A 761 -3.15 -31.26 -0.48
N GLY A 762 -4.48 -31.13 -0.36
CA GLY A 762 -5.30 -32.04 0.40
C GLY A 762 -4.74 -32.25 1.81
N PHE A 763 -4.23 -31.22 2.48
CA PHE A 763 -3.73 -31.43 3.85
C PHE A 763 -4.93 -31.56 4.82
N PRO A 764 -4.95 -32.58 5.70
CA PRO A 764 -6.08 -32.76 6.62
C PRO A 764 -6.12 -31.64 7.65
N ILE A 765 -7.30 -31.07 7.84
CA ILE A 765 -7.56 -29.99 8.80
C ILE A 765 -8.74 -30.43 9.68
N ASP A 766 -8.49 -30.57 10.98
CA ASP A 766 -9.46 -30.94 12.00
C ASP A 766 -9.68 -29.80 13.01
N SER A 767 -10.51 -30.05 14.04
CA SER A 767 -10.80 -29.06 15.08
C SER A 767 -9.61 -28.67 15.96
N ASN A 768 -8.52 -29.45 15.94
CA ASN A 768 -7.31 -29.20 16.73
C ASN A 768 -6.22 -28.51 15.91
N THR A 769 -6.44 -28.33 14.60
CA THR A 769 -5.46 -27.72 13.70
C THR A 769 -5.44 -26.21 13.90
N VAL A 770 -4.31 -25.68 14.40
CA VAL A 770 -4.08 -24.26 14.62
C VAL A 770 -3.20 -23.72 13.48
N PHE A 771 -3.62 -22.59 12.93
CA PHE A 771 -2.82 -21.83 11.96
C PHE A 771 -2.17 -20.64 12.64
N ILE A 772 -0.87 -20.46 12.41
CA ILE A 772 -0.08 -19.34 12.93
C ILE A 772 0.52 -18.60 11.74
N TYR A 773 0.46 -17.26 11.77
CA TYR A 773 0.86 -16.40 10.66
C TYR A 773 2.06 -15.51 11.03
N SER A 774 2.85 -15.18 10.03
CA SER A 774 3.99 -14.28 10.10
C SER A 774 4.11 -13.51 8.78
N ASP A 775 4.50 -12.25 8.84
CA ASP A 775 4.95 -11.50 7.65
C ASP A 775 6.27 -12.07 7.10
N CYS A 776 6.97 -12.89 7.88
CA CYS A 776 8.19 -13.57 7.51
C CYS A 776 8.07 -15.11 7.55
N LEU A 777 8.34 -15.79 6.44
CA LEU A 777 8.41 -17.26 6.38
C LEU A 777 9.56 -17.83 7.21
N GLN A 778 10.75 -17.23 7.09
CA GLN A 778 11.96 -17.68 7.76
C GLN A 778 11.81 -17.67 9.29
N ALA A 779 11.06 -16.71 9.84
CA ALA A 779 10.77 -16.61 11.26
C ALA A 779 9.90 -17.78 11.78
N LEU A 780 8.92 -18.22 10.98
CA LEU A 780 8.11 -19.40 11.30
C LEU A 780 8.96 -20.67 11.32
N PHE A 781 9.84 -20.83 10.32
CA PHE A 781 10.76 -21.95 10.27
C PHE A 781 11.75 -21.93 11.45
N SER A 782 12.35 -20.78 11.75
CA SER A 782 13.23 -20.57 12.92
C SER A 782 12.56 -20.99 14.22
N LYS A 783 11.25 -20.77 14.37
CA LYS A 783 10.50 -21.23 15.54
C LYS A 783 10.24 -22.73 15.57
N LEU A 784 9.99 -23.37 14.43
CA LEU A 784 9.92 -24.83 14.35
C LEU A 784 11.26 -25.46 14.76
N VAL A 785 12.38 -24.86 14.37
CA VAL A 785 13.71 -25.27 14.84
C VAL A 785 13.82 -25.14 16.36
N LEU A 786 13.32 -24.05 16.96
CA LEU A 786 13.33 -23.91 18.43
C LEU A 786 12.46 -24.94 19.15
N CYS A 787 11.34 -25.35 18.54
CA CYS A 787 10.55 -26.46 19.03
C CYS A 787 11.34 -27.78 18.96
N CYS A 788 12.08 -28.02 17.88
CA CYS A 788 12.98 -29.17 17.75
C CYS A 788 14.05 -29.19 18.86
N VAL A 789 14.73 -28.07 19.07
CA VAL A 789 15.75 -27.92 20.12
C VAL A 789 15.15 -28.17 21.50
N HIS A 790 13.96 -27.62 21.78
CA HIS A 790 13.29 -27.78 23.06
C HIS A 790 12.98 -29.25 23.39
N GLU A 791 12.66 -30.05 22.39
CA GLU A 791 12.34 -31.47 22.57
C GLU A 791 13.58 -32.37 22.53
N GLY A 792 14.78 -31.79 22.47
CA GLY A 792 16.03 -32.54 22.28
C GLY A 792 16.04 -33.32 20.96
N GLY A 793 15.35 -32.81 19.94
CA GLY A 793 15.23 -33.41 18.63
C GLY A 793 16.49 -33.22 17.77
N THR A 794 16.52 -33.92 16.65
CA THR A 794 17.56 -33.78 15.62
C THR A 794 16.91 -33.46 14.28
N MET A 795 17.27 -32.30 13.70
CA MET A 795 16.81 -31.86 12.39
C MET A 795 17.53 -32.65 11.29
N CYS A 796 16.77 -33.44 10.54
CA CYS A 796 17.21 -34.22 9.41
C CYS A 796 16.87 -33.48 8.10
N PHE A 797 17.89 -32.99 7.39
CA PHE A 797 17.73 -32.31 6.09
C PHE A 797 18.22 -33.21 4.95
N PRO A 798 17.42 -33.45 3.91
CA PRO A 798 17.92 -33.99 2.65
C PRO A 798 19.06 -33.12 2.09
N ALA A 799 20.15 -33.73 1.62
CA ALA A 799 21.12 -33.01 0.79
C ALA A 799 20.41 -32.46 -0.45
N GLY A 800 20.54 -31.17 -0.73
CA GLY A 800 19.66 -30.47 -1.66
C GLY A 800 18.45 -29.81 -1.00
N SER A 801 18.56 -29.39 0.27
CA SER A 801 17.57 -28.53 0.95
C SER A 801 17.95 -27.05 0.79
N ASN A 802 17.02 -26.15 1.10
CA ASN A 802 17.30 -24.71 1.13
C ASN A 802 18.43 -24.37 2.13
N GLY A 803 19.51 -23.76 1.65
CA GLY A 803 20.70 -23.45 2.45
C GLY A 803 20.47 -22.44 3.57
N ASN A 804 19.49 -21.55 3.42
CA ASN A 804 19.13 -20.57 4.46
C ASN A 804 18.46 -21.26 5.65
N HIS A 805 17.63 -22.28 5.39
CA HIS A 805 16.99 -23.08 6.45
C HIS A 805 18.03 -23.89 7.24
N VAL A 806 19.00 -24.50 6.53
CA VAL A 806 20.12 -25.20 7.18
C VAL A 806 20.97 -24.23 8.01
N SER A 807 21.23 -23.03 7.50
CA SER A 807 21.99 -21.99 8.21
C SER A 807 21.26 -21.49 9.46
N ALA A 808 19.94 -21.28 9.39
CA ALA A 808 19.13 -20.93 10.55
C ALA A 808 19.13 -22.02 11.61
N ALA A 809 19.00 -23.28 11.21
CA ALA A 809 19.07 -24.39 12.15
C ALA A 809 20.43 -24.46 12.87
N LYS A 810 21.54 -24.25 12.14
CA LYS A 810 22.89 -24.18 12.72
C LYS A 810 23.03 -22.97 13.66
N PHE A 811 22.54 -21.80 13.26
CA PHE A 811 22.59 -20.58 14.06
C PHE A 811 21.87 -20.75 15.40
N LEU A 812 20.72 -21.42 15.37
CA LEU A 812 19.90 -21.74 16.55
C LEU A 812 20.43 -22.97 17.34
N LYS A 813 21.62 -23.46 17.03
CA LYS A 813 22.31 -24.57 17.69
C LYS A 813 21.50 -25.89 17.69
N ALA A 814 20.69 -26.13 16.66
CA ALA A 814 19.99 -27.40 16.52
C ALA A 814 20.96 -28.54 16.19
N ASN A 815 20.69 -29.73 16.73
CA ASN A 815 21.34 -30.95 16.25
C ASN A 815 20.88 -31.21 14.82
N ILE A 816 21.81 -31.37 13.89
CA ILE A 816 21.52 -31.52 12.46
C ILE A 816 22.16 -32.79 11.91
N VAL A 817 21.40 -33.54 11.12
CA VAL A 817 21.88 -34.66 10.31
C VAL A 817 21.51 -34.42 8.86
N SER A 818 22.47 -34.55 7.95
CA SER A 818 22.21 -34.51 6.51
C SER A 818 21.81 -35.91 6.04
N ILE A 819 20.67 -36.04 5.38
CA ILE A 819 20.24 -37.28 4.70
C ILE A 819 20.85 -37.27 3.30
N PRO A 820 21.70 -38.24 2.94
CA PRO A 820 22.34 -38.27 1.63
C PRO A 820 21.31 -38.54 0.52
N THR A 821 21.39 -37.75 -0.54
CA THR A 821 20.62 -37.92 -1.79
C THR A 821 21.56 -38.24 -2.94
N ASN A 822 21.04 -38.78 -4.05
CA ASN A 822 21.85 -39.21 -5.18
C ASN A 822 21.36 -38.58 -6.50
N SER A 823 22.25 -38.45 -7.48
CA SER A 823 21.92 -37.83 -8.77
C SER A 823 20.98 -38.67 -9.64
N GLU A 824 20.96 -40.00 -9.48
CA GLU A 824 20.12 -40.92 -10.27
C GLU A 824 18.63 -40.66 -10.02
N GLU A 825 18.28 -40.33 -8.78
CA GLU A 825 16.92 -39.96 -8.34
C GLU A 825 16.71 -38.43 -8.37
N GLY A 826 17.57 -37.68 -9.08
CA GLY A 826 17.49 -36.21 -9.16
C GLY A 826 17.70 -35.49 -7.82
N PHE A 827 18.41 -36.12 -6.89
CA PHE A 827 18.60 -35.68 -5.51
C PHE A 827 17.32 -35.65 -4.66
N LYS A 828 16.28 -36.39 -5.06
CA LYS A 828 15.09 -36.58 -4.22
C LYS A 828 15.42 -37.41 -2.97
N LEU A 829 14.80 -37.05 -1.86
CA LEU A 829 14.68 -37.93 -0.69
C LEU A 829 13.94 -39.22 -1.07
N THR A 830 14.48 -40.38 -0.70
CA THR A 830 13.87 -41.68 -0.96
C THR A 830 13.63 -42.45 0.33
N GLU A 831 12.65 -43.36 0.34
CA GLU A 831 12.34 -44.19 1.50
C GLU A 831 13.58 -44.95 2.02
N LYS A 832 14.40 -45.49 1.12
CA LYS A 832 15.60 -46.27 1.46
C LYS A 832 16.64 -45.44 2.21
N THR A 833 16.93 -44.23 1.73
CA THR A 833 17.94 -43.33 2.33
C THR A 833 17.44 -42.73 3.64
N LEU A 834 16.15 -42.43 3.71
CA LEU A 834 15.48 -41.94 4.90
C LEU A 834 15.49 -42.99 6.02
N ASN A 835 15.02 -44.21 5.77
CA ASN A 835 15.00 -45.29 6.77
C ASN A 835 16.39 -45.52 7.37
N LYS A 836 17.42 -45.64 6.53
CA LYS A 836 18.81 -45.84 6.98
C LYS A 836 19.29 -44.72 7.92
N THR A 837 18.88 -43.48 7.66
CA THR A 837 19.27 -42.34 8.50
C THR A 837 18.49 -42.31 9.80
N LEU A 838 17.17 -42.50 9.74
CA LEU A 838 16.28 -42.46 10.91
C LEU A 838 16.55 -43.58 11.91
N GLU A 839 17.07 -44.72 11.48
CA GLU A 839 17.56 -45.80 12.37
C GLU A 839 18.66 -45.33 13.34
N THR A 840 19.40 -44.28 12.99
CA THR A 840 20.53 -43.76 13.77
C THR A 840 20.22 -42.50 14.57
N VAL A 841 19.01 -41.95 14.42
CA VAL A 841 18.62 -40.65 14.98
C VAL A 841 17.55 -40.81 16.06
N LYS A 842 17.77 -40.20 17.22
CA LYS A 842 16.77 -40.10 18.29
C LYS A 842 15.90 -38.85 18.09
N ASN A 843 14.59 -38.97 18.30
CA ASN A 843 13.61 -37.90 18.13
C ASN A 843 13.79 -37.14 16.80
N PRO A 844 13.69 -37.83 15.65
CA PRO A 844 13.98 -37.22 14.37
C PRO A 844 12.95 -36.15 13.99
N TRP A 845 13.45 -35.01 13.49
CA TRP A 845 12.66 -33.94 12.87
C TRP A 845 13.02 -33.85 11.39
N VAL A 846 12.16 -34.28 10.48
CA VAL A 846 12.47 -34.36 9.05
C VAL A 846 11.93 -33.13 8.32
N TYR A 847 12.81 -32.38 7.65
CA TYR A 847 12.42 -31.29 6.76
C TYR A 847 12.22 -31.81 5.33
N ILE A 848 11.13 -31.41 4.69
CA ILE A 848 10.79 -31.78 3.31
C ILE A 848 10.28 -30.54 2.59
N SER A 849 10.97 -30.10 1.53
CA SER A 849 10.45 -29.09 0.59
C SER A 849 9.59 -29.80 -0.46
N GLY A 850 8.29 -29.54 -0.52
CA GLY A 850 7.43 -30.09 -1.56
C GLY A 850 6.00 -29.51 -1.60
N PRO A 851 5.21 -29.73 -2.67
CA PRO A 851 5.47 -30.57 -3.85
C PRO A 851 6.76 -30.30 -4.61
N THR A 852 7.07 -29.02 -4.82
CA THR A 852 8.28 -28.58 -5.50
C THR A 852 9.46 -28.47 -4.54
N ILE A 853 10.58 -29.09 -4.92
CA ILE A 853 11.80 -29.15 -4.13
C ILE A 853 12.65 -27.92 -4.45
N ASN A 854 12.94 -27.08 -3.46
CA ASN A 854 13.96 -26.03 -3.58
C ASN A 854 15.29 -26.56 -3.00
N PRO A 855 16.39 -26.64 -3.77
CA PRO A 855 16.65 -25.93 -5.04
C PRO A 855 16.55 -26.72 -6.34
N THR A 856 16.20 -27.99 -6.34
CA THR A 856 16.28 -28.83 -7.53
C THR A 856 15.22 -28.50 -8.59
N GLY A 857 14.09 -27.92 -8.19
CA GLY A 857 12.92 -27.67 -9.04
C GLY A 857 12.18 -28.94 -9.47
N LEU A 858 12.54 -30.11 -8.91
CA LEU A 858 11.80 -31.36 -9.15
C LEU A 858 10.57 -31.45 -8.25
N ILE A 859 9.61 -32.29 -8.65
CA ILE A 859 8.34 -32.47 -7.96
C ILE A 859 8.29 -33.86 -7.33
N TYR A 860 7.87 -33.93 -6.07
CA TYR A 860 7.46 -35.19 -5.45
C TYR A 860 6.05 -35.57 -5.86
N SER A 861 5.85 -36.80 -6.33
CA SER A 861 4.53 -37.39 -6.55
C SER A 861 3.84 -37.78 -5.24
N ASN A 862 2.52 -37.99 -5.28
CA ASN A 862 1.76 -38.51 -4.13
C ASN A 862 2.34 -39.82 -3.60
N LYS A 863 2.79 -40.72 -4.49
CA LYS A 863 3.33 -42.02 -4.10
C LYS A 863 4.68 -41.90 -3.40
N GLU A 864 5.56 -41.03 -3.90
CA GLU A 864 6.84 -40.74 -3.25
C GLU A 864 6.61 -40.16 -1.85
N MET A 865 5.68 -39.21 -1.71
CA MET A 865 5.36 -38.63 -0.40
C MET A 865 4.72 -39.62 0.57
N GLU A 866 3.82 -40.48 0.10
CA GLU A 866 3.24 -41.55 0.92
C GLU A 866 4.34 -42.45 1.49
N ASN A 867 5.30 -42.87 0.66
CA ASN A 867 6.42 -43.72 1.09
C ASN A 867 7.32 -42.99 2.10
N ILE A 868 7.66 -41.71 1.85
CA ILE A 868 8.49 -40.88 2.74
C ILE A 868 7.81 -40.69 4.10
N LEU A 869 6.52 -40.34 4.11
CA LEU A 869 5.77 -40.11 5.34
C LEU A 869 5.50 -41.41 6.11
N THR A 870 5.33 -42.54 5.41
CA THR A 870 5.23 -43.87 6.04
C THR A 870 6.53 -44.22 6.77
N ALA A 871 7.69 -43.96 6.15
CA ALA A 871 8.98 -44.13 6.81
C ALA A 871 9.12 -43.21 8.03
N CYS A 872 8.73 -41.94 7.94
CA CYS A 872 8.73 -41.01 9.07
C CYS A 872 7.84 -41.51 10.23
N ALA A 873 6.63 -41.99 9.93
CA ALA A 873 5.67 -42.50 10.91
C ALA A 873 6.19 -43.74 11.65
N LYS A 874 6.92 -44.63 10.96
CA LYS A 874 7.57 -45.80 11.57
C LYS A 874 8.52 -45.43 12.71
N PHE A 875 9.23 -44.31 12.59
CA PHE A 875 10.20 -43.84 13.60
C PHE A 875 9.65 -42.78 14.55
N GLY A 876 8.35 -42.44 14.45
CA GLY A 876 7.75 -41.37 15.27
C GLY A 876 8.35 -40.01 15.00
N ALA A 877 8.76 -39.74 13.76
CA ALA A 877 9.40 -38.48 13.39
C ALA A 877 8.41 -37.31 13.40
N ARG A 878 8.91 -36.12 13.71
CA ARG A 878 8.18 -34.87 13.47
C ARG A 878 8.54 -34.37 12.08
N VAL A 879 7.56 -34.13 11.23
CA VAL A 879 7.82 -33.75 9.84
C VAL A 879 7.44 -32.29 9.62
N VAL A 880 8.33 -31.51 9.04
CA VAL A 880 8.03 -30.17 8.54
C VAL A 880 7.97 -30.26 7.02
N ILE A 881 6.76 -30.16 6.48
CA ILE A 881 6.55 -30.05 5.03
C ILE A 881 6.50 -28.58 4.68
N ASP A 882 7.45 -28.12 3.88
CA ASP A 882 7.55 -26.76 3.39
C ASP A 882 7.02 -26.66 1.96
N THR A 883 5.88 -25.98 1.82
CA THR A 883 5.17 -25.78 0.55
C THR A 883 5.45 -24.43 -0.09
N SER A 884 6.39 -23.65 0.45
CA SER A 884 6.60 -22.25 0.08
C SER A 884 7.09 -22.06 -1.36
N PHE A 885 7.75 -23.07 -1.91
CA PHE A 885 8.32 -23.05 -3.26
C PHE A 885 7.43 -23.76 -4.31
N SER A 886 6.23 -24.19 -3.91
CA SER A 886 5.29 -24.94 -4.75
C SER A 886 4.20 -24.04 -5.33
N GLY A 887 3.37 -24.57 -6.23
CA GLY A 887 2.29 -23.83 -6.90
C GLY A 887 2.72 -23.14 -8.21
N LEU A 888 3.93 -23.43 -8.68
CA LEU A 888 4.51 -22.96 -9.94
C LEU A 888 5.00 -24.15 -10.79
N GLU A 889 4.26 -25.26 -10.77
CA GLU A 889 4.59 -26.48 -11.53
C GLU A 889 4.32 -26.28 -13.03
N PHE A 890 5.31 -26.61 -13.89
CA PHE A 890 5.22 -26.33 -15.34
C PHE A 890 4.10 -27.11 -16.01
N ASP A 891 3.95 -28.39 -15.70
CA ASP A 891 2.81 -29.21 -16.10
C ASP A 891 1.63 -29.04 -15.14
N PHE A 892 1.16 -27.79 -14.96
CA PHE A 892 0.21 -27.39 -13.91
C PHE A 892 -1.04 -28.27 -13.84
N ASP A 893 -1.63 -28.62 -15.00
CA ASP A 893 -2.85 -29.43 -15.07
C ASP A 893 -2.56 -30.94 -15.14
N GLY A 894 -1.39 -31.37 -15.62
CA GLY A 894 -1.06 -32.78 -15.87
C GLY A 894 -0.37 -33.52 -14.74
N TRP A 895 0.32 -32.83 -13.81
CA TRP A 895 1.08 -33.49 -12.74
C TRP A 895 0.21 -34.13 -11.64
N GLY A 896 -1.09 -33.82 -11.61
CA GLY A 896 -2.10 -34.50 -10.79
C GLY A 896 -2.26 -33.99 -9.35
N GLY A 897 -1.49 -32.99 -8.91
CA GLY A 897 -1.64 -32.38 -7.60
C GLY A 897 -1.20 -33.27 -6.43
N TRP A 898 -1.15 -32.69 -5.23
CA TRP A 898 -1.03 -33.47 -3.98
C TRP A 898 -2.39 -33.69 -3.33
N ASN A 899 -2.56 -34.85 -2.71
CA ASN A 899 -3.68 -35.15 -1.83
C ASN A 899 -3.20 -35.95 -0.61
N LEU A 900 -2.80 -35.23 0.44
CA LEU A 900 -2.30 -35.84 1.68
C LEU A 900 -3.42 -36.43 2.56
N GLU A 901 -4.67 -36.00 2.38
CA GLU A 901 -5.84 -36.35 3.20
C GLU A 901 -6.20 -37.82 3.03
N GLY A 902 -5.92 -38.39 1.85
CA GLY A 902 -6.17 -39.80 1.55
C GLY A 902 -5.36 -40.79 2.41
N PHE A 903 -4.22 -40.37 2.99
CA PHE A 903 -3.30 -41.27 3.70
C PHE A 903 -2.73 -40.73 5.02
N LEU A 904 -2.56 -39.42 5.20
CA LEU A 904 -1.97 -38.85 6.43
C LEU A 904 -2.77 -39.16 7.72
N PRO A 905 -4.12 -39.13 7.73
CA PRO A 905 -4.91 -39.54 8.89
C PRO A 905 -4.73 -41.03 9.27
N LYS A 906 -4.50 -41.90 8.26
CA LYS A 906 -4.24 -43.33 8.48
C LYS A 906 -2.89 -43.53 9.16
N LEU A 907 -1.86 -42.81 8.71
CA LEU A 907 -0.52 -42.85 9.32
C LEU A 907 -0.54 -42.32 10.76
N SER A 908 -1.29 -41.25 11.01
CA SER A 908 -1.41 -40.66 12.35
C SER A 908 -2.14 -41.59 13.34
N SER A 909 -3.14 -42.34 12.87
CA SER A 909 -3.93 -43.26 13.72
C SER A 909 -3.28 -44.63 13.94
N SER A 910 -2.48 -45.12 12.98
CA SER A 910 -1.87 -46.46 13.01
C SER A 910 -0.37 -46.47 13.35
N GLY A 911 0.27 -45.29 13.32
CA GLY A 911 1.69 -45.11 13.53
C GLY A 911 2.08 -44.84 14.97
N ASN A 912 3.33 -44.42 15.15
CA ASN A 912 3.85 -44.01 16.45
C ASN A 912 3.15 -42.72 16.93
N PRO A 913 2.64 -42.64 18.19
CA PRO A 913 1.96 -41.46 18.71
C PRO A 913 2.79 -40.15 18.70
N ALA A 914 4.12 -40.26 18.60
CA ALA A 914 5.01 -39.11 18.49
C ALA A 914 5.08 -38.52 17.07
N PHE A 915 4.62 -39.27 16.05
CA PHE A 915 4.58 -38.80 14.67
C PHE A 915 3.59 -37.66 14.53
N CYS A 916 4.04 -36.54 13.97
CA CYS A 916 3.18 -35.43 13.59
C CYS A 916 3.75 -34.70 12.38
N VAL A 917 2.87 -34.02 11.64
CA VAL A 917 3.25 -33.28 10.44
C VAL A 917 2.80 -31.83 10.59
N SER A 918 3.76 -30.92 10.47
CA SER A 918 3.55 -29.49 10.41
C SER A 918 3.65 -29.04 8.95
N LEU A 919 2.68 -28.23 8.50
CA LEU A 919 2.71 -27.67 7.15
C LEU A 919 3.18 -26.22 7.23
N LEU A 920 4.36 -25.94 6.71
CA LEU A 920 4.90 -24.60 6.52
C LEU A 920 4.58 -24.13 5.10
N GLY A 921 4.19 -22.86 4.94
CA GLY A 921 3.92 -22.32 3.60
C GLY A 921 4.06 -20.81 3.50
N GLY A 922 4.68 -20.36 2.42
CA GLY A 922 4.69 -18.97 1.95
C GLY A 922 3.69 -18.76 0.82
N LEU A 923 3.12 -17.55 0.76
CA LEU A 923 2.16 -17.15 -0.27
C LEU A 923 2.74 -16.19 -1.32
N SER A 924 3.89 -15.55 -1.06
CA SER A 924 4.47 -14.52 -1.93
C SER A 924 4.64 -14.97 -3.39
N LEU A 925 5.30 -16.11 -3.63
CA LEU A 925 5.49 -16.66 -4.99
C LEU A 925 4.17 -17.08 -5.65
N LYS A 926 3.21 -17.61 -4.88
CA LYS A 926 1.95 -18.16 -5.41
C LYS A 926 0.93 -17.08 -5.76
N LEU A 927 1.03 -15.94 -5.08
CA LEU A 927 0.19 -14.76 -5.31
C LEU A 927 0.91 -13.69 -6.14
N LEU A 928 2.14 -13.98 -6.62
CA LEU A 928 2.94 -13.09 -7.46
C LEU A 928 3.11 -11.70 -6.83
N SER A 929 3.21 -11.64 -5.49
CA SER A 929 3.09 -10.38 -4.76
C SER A 929 4.34 -9.52 -4.87
N GLY A 930 5.53 -10.14 -4.91
CA GLY A 930 6.84 -9.48 -4.97
C GLY A 930 7.22 -8.67 -3.72
N ALA A 931 6.27 -7.94 -3.13
CA ALA A 931 6.47 -7.04 -2.01
C ALA A 931 5.73 -7.42 -0.72
N VAL A 932 4.66 -8.23 -0.80
CA VAL A 932 3.92 -8.69 0.39
C VAL A 932 4.40 -10.08 0.74
N GLU A 933 5.20 -10.18 1.79
CA GLU A 933 5.56 -11.46 2.38
C GLU A 933 4.47 -11.91 3.36
N PHE A 934 4.08 -13.19 3.27
CA PHE A 934 3.07 -13.78 4.15
C PHE A 934 3.32 -15.28 4.28
N GLY A 935 3.70 -15.70 5.47
CA GLY A 935 3.93 -17.09 5.85
C GLY A 935 2.84 -17.61 6.79
N PHE A 936 2.59 -18.92 6.72
CA PHE A 936 1.76 -19.64 7.67
C PHE A 936 2.41 -20.97 8.08
N VAL A 937 2.06 -21.43 9.28
CA VAL A 937 2.29 -22.81 9.71
C VAL A 937 0.98 -23.40 10.24
N ALA A 938 0.66 -24.62 9.81
CA ALA A 938 -0.44 -25.42 10.35
C ALA A 938 0.12 -26.50 11.28
N LEU A 939 -0.36 -26.53 12.52
CA LEU A 939 0.05 -27.45 13.57
C LEU A 939 -1.19 -28.17 14.11
N ASN A 940 -1.11 -29.49 14.32
CA ASN A 940 -2.22 -30.30 14.82
C ASN A 940 -1.93 -31.02 16.15
N GLN A 941 -0.72 -30.86 16.69
CA GLN A 941 -0.28 -31.54 17.91
C GLN A 941 -0.24 -30.53 19.09
N PRO A 942 -1.03 -30.74 20.17
CA PRO A 942 -1.19 -29.75 21.25
C PRO A 942 0.11 -29.33 21.94
N LEU A 943 1.01 -30.27 22.25
CA LEU A 943 2.28 -29.97 22.92
C LEU A 943 3.20 -29.09 22.06
N LEU A 944 3.19 -29.31 20.74
CA LEU A 944 3.93 -28.54 19.75
C LEU A 944 3.32 -27.14 19.62
N ILE A 945 2.00 -27.01 19.62
CA ILE A 945 1.29 -25.73 19.61
C ILE A 945 1.68 -24.91 20.85
N ASP A 946 1.59 -25.51 22.05
CA ASP A 946 1.98 -24.85 23.30
C ASP A 946 3.46 -24.46 23.30
N THR A 947 4.33 -25.34 22.81
CA THR A 947 5.77 -25.07 22.69
C THR A 947 6.03 -23.93 21.71
N PHE A 948 5.34 -23.89 20.57
CA PHE A 948 5.48 -22.83 19.58
C PHE A 948 5.05 -21.47 20.15
N HIS A 949 3.91 -21.43 20.84
CA HIS A 949 3.42 -20.20 21.49
C HIS A 949 4.30 -19.73 22.66
N SER A 950 5.15 -20.60 23.22
CA SER A 950 6.14 -20.20 24.23
C SER A 950 7.25 -19.29 23.70
N TYR A 951 7.35 -19.10 22.38
CA TYR A 951 8.26 -18.19 21.69
C TYR A 951 7.50 -16.98 21.09
N PRO A 952 7.44 -15.81 21.74
CA PRO A 952 6.55 -14.71 21.34
C PRO A 952 7.09 -13.77 20.25
N GLY A 953 8.39 -13.72 19.97
CA GLY A 953 9.03 -12.76 19.05
C GLY A 953 8.77 -12.97 17.56
N LEU A 954 7.57 -13.45 17.17
CA LEU A 954 7.18 -13.54 15.77
C LEU A 954 6.80 -12.13 15.33
N SER A 955 7.35 -11.67 14.21
CA SER A 955 6.71 -10.56 13.52
C SER A 955 5.35 -11.01 13.00
N LYS A 956 4.31 -10.21 13.25
CA LYS A 956 2.93 -10.56 12.91
C LYS A 956 2.53 -9.80 11.65
N PRO A 957 1.81 -10.43 10.72
CA PRO A 957 1.33 -9.72 9.55
C PRO A 957 0.39 -8.58 9.96
N HIS A 958 0.62 -7.43 9.35
CA HIS A 958 -0.20 -6.24 9.54
C HIS A 958 -1.63 -6.45 9.00
N SER A 959 -2.60 -5.71 9.53
CA SER A 959 -3.99 -5.71 9.07
C SER A 959 -4.13 -5.49 7.55
N THR A 960 -3.31 -4.62 6.94
CA THR A 960 -3.33 -4.38 5.49
C THR A 960 -2.80 -5.58 4.69
N GLU A 961 -1.74 -6.24 5.16
CA GLU A 961 -1.20 -7.45 4.54
C GLU A 961 -2.23 -8.59 4.59
N LYS A 962 -2.87 -8.79 5.75
CA LYS A 962 -3.95 -9.77 5.89
C LYS A 962 -5.10 -9.52 4.93
N TYR A 963 -5.55 -8.26 4.82
CA TYR A 963 -6.61 -7.88 3.89
C TYR A 963 -6.21 -8.18 2.43
N ALA A 964 -5.01 -7.75 2.02
CA ALA A 964 -4.51 -7.97 0.67
C ALA A 964 -4.43 -9.46 0.33
N ILE A 965 -3.89 -10.27 1.25
CA ILE A 965 -3.79 -11.73 1.08
C ILE A 965 -5.16 -12.38 1.00
N LYS A 966 -6.10 -12.02 1.89
CA LYS A 966 -7.47 -12.53 1.84
C LYS A 966 -8.14 -12.24 0.50
N LYS A 967 -8.00 -11.00 0.01
CA LYS A 967 -8.57 -10.57 -1.28
C LYS A 967 -7.95 -11.36 -2.44
N LEU A 968 -6.63 -11.53 -2.45
CA LEU A 968 -5.93 -12.28 -3.50
C LEU A 968 -6.29 -13.77 -3.50
N LEU A 969 -6.45 -14.39 -2.32
CA LEU A 969 -6.94 -15.76 -2.22
C LEU A 969 -8.37 -15.88 -2.75
N ALA A 970 -9.25 -14.92 -2.45
CA ALA A 970 -10.62 -14.92 -2.99
C ALA A 970 -10.63 -14.78 -4.53
N LEU A 971 -9.78 -13.91 -5.10
CA LEU A 971 -9.63 -13.74 -6.55
C LEU A 971 -9.05 -14.99 -7.23
N ARG A 972 -8.26 -15.79 -6.52
CA ARG A 972 -7.69 -17.05 -7.05
C ARG A 972 -8.76 -18.14 -7.23
N GLU A 973 -9.79 -18.15 -6.40
CA GLU A 973 -10.88 -19.14 -6.48
C GLU A 973 -11.93 -18.79 -7.57
N GLN A 974 -11.89 -17.58 -8.12
CA GLN A 974 -12.81 -17.13 -9.18
C GLN A 974 -12.31 -17.57 -10.58
N LYS A 975 -13.25 -18.02 -11.44
CA LYS A 975 -12.95 -18.31 -12.86
C LYS A 975 -12.55 -17.02 -13.59
N GLY A 976 -11.49 -17.04 -14.41
CA GLY A 976 -10.97 -15.82 -15.04
C GLY A 976 -10.13 -14.94 -14.10
N GLY A 977 -9.93 -15.38 -12.85
CA GLY A 977 -9.29 -14.60 -11.79
C GLY A 977 -7.77 -14.78 -11.74
N MET A 978 -7.21 -14.71 -10.53
CA MET A 978 -5.76 -14.73 -10.31
C MET A 978 -5.09 -16.03 -10.79
N LEU A 979 -5.83 -17.14 -10.84
CA LEU A 979 -5.29 -18.43 -11.27
C LEU A 979 -4.81 -18.43 -12.73
N ASP A 980 -5.51 -17.73 -13.64
CA ASP A 980 -5.13 -17.68 -15.06
C ASP A 980 -3.85 -16.85 -15.25
N ILE A 981 -3.68 -15.79 -14.45
CA ILE A 981 -2.45 -15.00 -14.41
C ILE A 981 -1.27 -15.86 -13.92
N VAL A 982 -1.48 -16.66 -12.87
CA VAL A 982 -0.47 -17.61 -12.37
C VAL A 982 -0.08 -18.61 -13.46
N LYS A 983 -1.06 -19.20 -14.17
CA LYS A 983 -0.79 -20.13 -15.29
C LYS A 983 0.06 -19.49 -16.39
N GLU A 984 -0.21 -18.23 -16.74
CA GLU A 984 0.59 -17.51 -17.74
C GLU A 984 2.03 -17.24 -17.25
N GLN A 985 2.19 -16.88 -15.99
CA GLN A 985 3.53 -16.73 -15.41
C GLN A 985 4.30 -18.05 -15.33
N ILE A 986 3.63 -19.17 -15.06
CA ILE A 986 4.25 -20.50 -15.10
C ILE A 986 4.83 -20.79 -16.49
N ARG A 987 4.11 -20.47 -17.57
CA ARG A 987 4.62 -20.62 -18.95
C ARG A 987 5.83 -19.75 -19.21
N ASN A 988 5.83 -18.51 -18.72
CA ASN A 988 6.98 -17.62 -18.83
C ASN A 988 8.20 -18.20 -18.09
N LEU A 989 8.02 -18.68 -16.87
CA LEU A 989 9.08 -19.35 -16.10
C LEU A 989 9.61 -20.60 -16.80
N GLU A 990 8.75 -21.40 -17.43
CA GLU A 990 9.16 -22.58 -18.21
C GLU A 990 10.05 -22.19 -19.40
N VAL A 991 9.64 -21.16 -20.17
CA VAL A 991 10.43 -20.62 -21.29
C VAL A 991 11.79 -20.11 -20.81
N ARG A 992 11.82 -19.33 -19.73
CA ARG A 992 13.06 -18.79 -19.16
C ARG A 992 13.97 -19.88 -18.63
N THR A 993 13.39 -20.89 -17.96
CA THR A 993 14.11 -22.08 -17.52
C THR A 993 14.78 -22.77 -18.71
N LYS A 994 14.08 -22.95 -19.82
CA LYS A 994 14.67 -23.53 -21.04
C LYS A 994 15.84 -22.70 -21.56
N ARG A 995 15.68 -21.37 -21.62
CA ARG A 995 16.75 -20.45 -22.07
C ARG A 995 17.99 -20.48 -21.15
N LEU A 996 17.79 -20.47 -19.83
CA LEU A 996 18.89 -20.57 -18.87
C LEU A 996 19.62 -21.90 -19.01
N LYS A 997 18.89 -23.00 -19.17
CA LYS A 997 19.47 -24.32 -19.44
C LYS A 997 20.35 -24.28 -20.68
N GLU A 998 19.82 -23.79 -21.81
CA GLU A 998 20.57 -23.70 -23.07
C GLU A 998 21.87 -22.88 -22.90
N ALA A 999 21.81 -21.76 -22.17
CA ALA A 999 22.99 -20.94 -21.88
C ALA A 999 24.02 -21.67 -20.99
N LEU A 1000 23.57 -22.34 -19.94
CA LEU A 1000 24.43 -23.13 -19.04
C LEU A 1000 25.08 -24.31 -19.77
N GLU A 1001 24.32 -25.07 -20.56
CA GLU A 1001 24.82 -26.20 -21.36
C GLU A 1001 25.79 -25.74 -22.44
N LYS A 1002 25.50 -24.62 -23.12
CA LYS A 1002 26.46 -23.95 -24.01
C LYS A 1002 27.73 -23.58 -23.27
N CYS A 1003 27.63 -23.21 -21.99
CA CYS A 1003 28.78 -22.96 -21.13
C CYS A 1003 29.50 -24.22 -20.61
N GLY A 1004 29.00 -25.42 -20.94
CA GLY A 1004 29.55 -26.71 -20.53
C GLY A 1004 29.10 -27.17 -19.14
N TRP A 1005 28.10 -26.52 -18.54
CA TRP A 1005 27.54 -26.94 -17.26
C TRP A 1005 26.61 -28.13 -17.46
N HIS A 1006 26.60 -29.04 -16.48
CA HIS A 1006 25.65 -30.14 -16.41
C HIS A 1006 24.42 -29.69 -15.62
N VAL A 1007 23.33 -29.42 -16.32
CA VAL A 1007 22.08 -28.91 -15.74
C VAL A 1007 21.20 -30.05 -15.24
N LEU A 1008 20.67 -29.92 -14.02
CA LEU A 1008 19.56 -30.74 -13.54
C LEU A 1008 18.27 -30.07 -14.00
N GLN A 1009 17.52 -30.72 -14.90
CA GLN A 1009 16.29 -30.16 -15.47
C GLN A 1009 15.21 -30.02 -14.38
N PRO A 1010 14.78 -28.79 -14.03
CA PRO A 1010 13.65 -28.60 -13.13
C PRO A 1010 12.33 -28.84 -13.88
N SER A 1011 11.30 -29.17 -13.10
CA SER A 1011 9.91 -29.37 -13.55
C SER A 1011 8.95 -28.32 -12.99
N ALA A 1012 9.43 -27.45 -12.09
CA ALA A 1012 8.63 -26.46 -11.39
C ALA A 1012 9.47 -25.37 -10.73
N GLY A 1013 8.79 -24.31 -10.31
CA GLY A 1013 9.34 -23.28 -9.44
C GLY A 1013 10.21 -22.27 -10.18
N VAL A 1014 11.07 -21.59 -9.42
CA VAL A 1014 11.94 -20.53 -9.93
C VAL A 1014 13.43 -20.90 -9.89
N SER A 1015 13.77 -22.07 -9.34
CA SER A 1015 15.16 -22.50 -9.10
C SER A 1015 15.62 -23.56 -10.12
N MET A 1016 16.90 -23.51 -10.46
CA MET A 1016 17.60 -24.52 -11.26
C MET A 1016 18.96 -24.83 -10.65
N MET A 1017 19.37 -26.11 -10.66
CA MET A 1017 20.72 -26.50 -10.28
C MET A 1017 21.56 -26.90 -11.48
N ALA A 1018 22.85 -26.54 -11.46
CA ALA A 1018 23.80 -26.97 -12.46
C ALA A 1018 25.21 -27.16 -11.88
N LYS A 1019 25.96 -28.11 -12.46
CA LYS A 1019 27.34 -28.42 -12.07
C LYS A 1019 28.33 -27.91 -13.12
N PRO A 1020 29.32 -27.09 -12.76
CA PRO A 1020 30.29 -26.55 -13.71
C PRO A 1020 31.36 -27.60 -14.11
N PRO A 1021 31.91 -27.52 -15.34
CA PRO A 1021 32.92 -28.46 -15.83
C PRO A 1021 34.35 -28.15 -15.35
N PHE A 1022 34.53 -27.04 -14.63
CA PHE A 1022 35.83 -26.51 -14.21
C PHE A 1022 36.00 -26.48 -12.68
N LEU A 1023 35.17 -27.22 -11.95
CA LEU A 1023 35.37 -27.43 -10.51
C LEU A 1023 36.78 -28.02 -10.27
N ASP A 1024 37.41 -27.60 -9.19
CA ASP A 1024 38.79 -27.90 -8.78
C ASP A 1024 39.92 -27.38 -9.68
N LYS A 1025 39.63 -26.61 -10.74
CA LYS A 1025 40.65 -25.95 -11.55
C LYS A 1025 41.14 -24.65 -10.89
N THR A 1026 42.44 -24.36 -11.04
CA THR A 1026 43.02 -23.07 -10.64
C THR A 1026 43.01 -22.14 -11.84
N VAL A 1027 42.43 -20.95 -11.68
CA VAL A 1027 42.26 -19.94 -12.74
C VAL A 1027 42.84 -18.60 -12.30
N LYS A 1028 43.31 -17.81 -13.26
CA LYS A 1028 43.74 -16.42 -13.04
C LYS A 1028 42.59 -15.48 -13.35
N LEU A 1029 42.13 -14.74 -12.35
CA LEU A 1029 41.03 -13.79 -12.48
C LEU A 1029 41.55 -12.37 -12.31
N SER A 1030 40.95 -11.41 -13.01
CA SER A 1030 41.14 -9.98 -12.77
C SER A 1030 39.86 -9.39 -12.19
N HIS A 1031 39.99 -8.41 -11.30
CA HIS A 1031 38.84 -7.62 -10.86
C HIS A 1031 38.29 -6.88 -12.09
N SER A 1032 36.99 -7.02 -12.36
CA SER A 1032 36.35 -6.34 -13.50
C SER A 1032 35.05 -5.72 -13.00
N LEU A 1033 35.16 -4.68 -12.18
CA LEU A 1033 34.03 -3.83 -11.83
C LEU A 1033 34.37 -2.38 -12.22
N LYS A 1034 33.94 -2.03 -13.45
CA LYS A 1034 33.84 -0.71 -14.13
C LYS A 1034 34.98 -0.27 -15.07
N ASP A 1035 34.55 0.03 -16.30
CA ASP A 1035 35.11 1.01 -17.25
C ASP A 1035 35.49 2.31 -16.52
N THR A 1036 36.74 2.44 -16.09
CA THR A 1036 37.27 3.71 -15.62
C THR A 1036 38.41 4.16 -16.52
N ASN A 1037 38.27 5.37 -17.03
CA ASN A 1037 39.32 6.17 -17.67
C ASN A 1037 40.47 6.54 -16.69
N SER A 1038 40.82 5.65 -15.76
CA SER A 1038 41.96 5.77 -14.85
C SER A 1038 42.87 4.56 -15.08
N GLY A 1039 44.03 4.80 -15.71
CA GLY A 1039 44.97 3.78 -16.16
C GLY A 1039 45.72 3.00 -15.06
N GLU A 1040 45.05 2.57 -13.99
CA GLU A 1040 45.57 1.58 -13.05
C GLU A 1040 45.13 0.17 -13.50
N LYS A 1041 46.11 -0.69 -13.82
CA LYS A 1041 45.86 -2.09 -14.19
C LYS A 1041 45.40 -2.88 -12.97
N ASP A 1042 44.21 -3.46 -13.02
CA ASP A 1042 43.73 -4.41 -12.00
C ASP A 1042 44.70 -5.58 -11.81
N ALA A 1043 45.04 -5.87 -10.55
CA ALA A 1043 45.92 -6.97 -10.19
C ALA A 1043 45.20 -8.32 -10.41
N ALA A 1044 45.77 -9.19 -11.26
CA ALA A 1044 45.27 -10.55 -11.44
C ALA A 1044 45.61 -11.42 -10.21
N TYR A 1045 44.65 -12.24 -9.75
CA TYR A 1045 44.82 -13.19 -8.66
C TYR A 1045 44.53 -14.63 -9.10
N GLU A 1046 45.22 -15.61 -8.52
CA GLU A 1046 44.95 -17.03 -8.73
C GLU A 1046 43.95 -17.54 -7.70
N VAL A 1047 42.92 -18.25 -8.14
CA VAL A 1047 41.95 -18.92 -7.26
C VAL A 1047 41.65 -20.33 -7.75
N LYS A 1048 41.60 -21.29 -6.83
CA LYS A 1048 41.08 -22.63 -7.09
C LYS A 1048 39.57 -22.62 -6.98
N LEU A 1049 38.86 -22.89 -8.08
CA LEU A 1049 37.40 -22.91 -8.10
C LEU A 1049 36.89 -24.16 -7.39
N ASN A 1050 36.14 -24.00 -6.31
CA ASN A 1050 35.46 -25.07 -5.59
C ASN A 1050 34.16 -24.54 -4.98
N ASP A 1051 33.46 -25.38 -4.21
CA ASP A 1051 32.19 -24.99 -3.57
C ASP A 1051 32.31 -23.78 -2.64
N ALA A 1052 33.48 -23.43 -2.11
CA ALA A 1052 33.65 -22.25 -1.26
C ALA A 1052 34.02 -20.97 -2.04
N THR A 1053 34.59 -21.09 -3.24
CA THR A 1053 35.20 -19.95 -3.96
C THR A 1053 34.51 -19.57 -5.27
N ILE A 1054 33.74 -20.49 -5.87
CA ILE A 1054 33.11 -20.27 -7.19
C ILE A 1054 32.12 -19.11 -7.18
N ARG A 1055 31.33 -18.98 -6.11
CA ARG A 1055 30.37 -17.91 -5.92
C ARG A 1055 31.04 -16.53 -5.97
N GLU A 1056 32.07 -16.34 -5.15
CA GLU A 1056 32.81 -15.07 -5.13
C GLU A 1056 33.56 -14.79 -6.43
N ALA A 1057 34.10 -15.83 -7.07
CA ALA A 1057 34.80 -15.70 -8.34
C ALA A 1057 33.88 -15.18 -9.45
N ILE A 1058 32.65 -15.71 -9.54
CA ILE A 1058 31.65 -15.24 -10.51
C ILE A 1058 31.23 -13.80 -10.17
N ALA A 1059 30.81 -13.55 -8.93
CA ALA A 1059 30.33 -12.23 -8.51
C ALA A 1059 31.37 -11.12 -8.75
N LYS A 1060 32.64 -11.35 -8.41
CA LYS A 1060 33.72 -10.34 -8.57
C LYS A 1060 34.13 -10.08 -10.02
N THR A 1061 33.88 -11.02 -10.94
CA THR A 1061 34.34 -10.92 -12.34
C THR A 1061 33.23 -10.50 -13.31
N THR A 1062 31.98 -10.87 -13.01
CA THR A 1062 30.83 -10.60 -13.87
C THR A 1062 29.73 -9.79 -13.21
N GLY A 1063 29.70 -9.68 -11.89
CA GLY A 1063 28.59 -9.08 -11.15
C GLY A 1063 27.41 -10.04 -10.90
N LEU A 1064 27.49 -11.30 -11.34
CA LEU A 1064 26.42 -12.28 -11.17
C LEU A 1064 26.50 -12.99 -9.81
N CYS A 1065 25.43 -12.91 -9.03
CA CYS A 1065 25.33 -13.58 -7.72
C CYS A 1065 24.59 -14.92 -7.87
N ILE A 1066 25.21 -16.00 -7.40
CA ILE A 1066 24.66 -17.37 -7.41
C ILE A 1066 24.87 -18.04 -6.05
N ASN A 1067 24.18 -19.14 -5.79
CA ASN A 1067 24.48 -20.01 -4.64
C ASN A 1067 25.36 -21.19 -5.09
N SER A 1068 26.32 -21.62 -4.28
CA SER A 1068 27.24 -22.71 -4.60
C SER A 1068 26.78 -24.08 -4.06
N GLY A 1069 27.61 -25.12 -4.25
CA GLY A 1069 27.47 -26.43 -3.61
C GLY A 1069 27.45 -26.38 -2.07
N SER A 1070 28.06 -25.34 -1.47
CA SER A 1070 28.05 -25.13 -0.02
C SER A 1070 26.67 -24.74 0.50
N TRP A 1071 25.89 -23.99 -0.29
CA TRP A 1071 24.53 -23.60 0.05
C TRP A 1071 23.52 -24.71 -0.29
N THR A 1072 23.65 -25.37 -1.45
CA THR A 1072 22.74 -26.48 -1.82
C THR A 1072 22.95 -27.73 -0.97
N GLY A 1073 24.13 -27.88 -0.36
CA GLY A 1073 24.53 -29.10 0.34
C GLY A 1073 24.80 -30.28 -0.60
N ILE A 1074 24.87 -30.04 -1.92
CA ILE A 1074 25.20 -31.04 -2.92
C ILE A 1074 26.55 -30.64 -3.56
N PRO A 1075 27.63 -31.42 -3.34
CA PRO A 1075 28.96 -31.06 -3.82
C PRO A 1075 29.02 -30.75 -5.32
N GLY A 1076 29.54 -29.57 -5.65
CA GLY A 1076 29.70 -29.08 -7.02
C GLY A 1076 28.43 -28.57 -7.71
N TYR A 1077 27.24 -28.66 -7.12
CA TYR A 1077 26.00 -28.16 -7.75
C TYR A 1077 25.68 -26.76 -7.25
N CYS A 1078 25.75 -25.78 -8.16
CA CYS A 1078 25.34 -24.41 -7.90
C CYS A 1078 23.86 -24.23 -8.23
N ARG A 1079 23.23 -23.24 -7.61
CA ARG A 1079 21.82 -22.88 -7.83
C ARG A 1079 21.68 -21.49 -8.44
N PHE A 1080 20.70 -21.38 -9.32
CA PHE A 1080 20.30 -20.19 -10.07
C PHE A 1080 18.79 -19.97 -9.95
N THR A 1081 18.33 -18.72 -10.03
CA THR A 1081 16.90 -18.38 -10.16
C THR A 1081 16.54 -17.73 -11.48
N VAL A 1082 15.29 -17.87 -11.92
CA VAL A 1082 14.82 -17.32 -13.22
C VAL A 1082 13.75 -16.23 -13.09
N ALA A 1083 13.31 -15.90 -11.87
CA ALA A 1083 12.30 -14.89 -11.59
C ALA A 1083 12.89 -13.46 -11.52
N LEU A 1084 13.61 -13.06 -12.57
CA LEU A 1084 14.25 -11.74 -12.72
C LEU A 1084 13.42 -10.78 -13.60
N GLU A 1085 13.72 -9.49 -13.57
CA GLU A 1085 13.27 -8.58 -14.63
C GLU A 1085 13.87 -9.00 -15.99
N GLU A 1086 13.24 -8.70 -17.13
CA GLU A 1086 13.69 -9.19 -18.44
C GLU A 1086 15.11 -8.70 -18.78
N SER A 1087 15.43 -7.43 -18.55
CA SER A 1087 16.77 -6.90 -18.83
C SER A 1087 17.84 -7.52 -17.92
N GLU A 1088 17.53 -7.74 -16.64
CA GLU A 1088 18.42 -8.43 -15.71
C GLU A 1088 18.62 -9.91 -16.08
N PHE A 1089 17.57 -10.59 -16.55
CA PHE A 1089 17.66 -11.97 -17.02
C PHE A 1089 18.58 -12.09 -18.24
N GLU A 1090 18.46 -11.20 -19.24
CA GLU A 1090 19.37 -11.19 -20.39
C GLU A 1090 20.82 -10.91 -19.98
N LEU A 1091 21.03 -9.96 -19.07
CA LEU A 1091 22.36 -9.66 -18.54
C LEU A 1091 22.94 -10.86 -17.76
N ALA A 1092 22.12 -11.58 -17.01
CA ALA A 1092 22.54 -12.79 -16.31
C ALA A 1092 23.05 -13.87 -17.28
N LEU A 1093 22.35 -14.11 -18.39
CA LEU A 1093 22.78 -15.04 -19.43
C LEU A 1093 24.11 -14.59 -20.07
N ALA A 1094 24.26 -13.29 -20.34
CA ALA A 1094 25.52 -12.72 -20.85
C ALA A 1094 26.68 -12.87 -19.84
N CYS A 1095 26.42 -12.74 -18.55
CA CYS A 1095 27.40 -12.94 -17.49
C CYS A 1095 27.93 -14.38 -17.45
N LEU A 1096 27.09 -15.39 -17.73
CA LEU A 1096 27.53 -16.79 -17.83
C LEU A 1096 28.53 -16.98 -19.00
N ASP A 1097 28.20 -16.45 -20.17
CA ASP A 1097 29.08 -16.47 -21.34
C ASP A 1097 30.40 -15.72 -21.06
N LYS A 1098 30.32 -14.55 -20.41
CA LYS A 1098 31.50 -13.75 -19.98
C LYS A 1098 32.40 -14.55 -19.05
N PHE A 1099 31.84 -15.18 -18.02
CA PHE A 1099 32.62 -15.96 -17.06
C PHE A 1099 33.33 -17.14 -17.72
N LYS A 1100 32.65 -17.83 -18.65
CA LYS A 1100 33.28 -18.89 -19.44
C LYS A 1100 34.45 -18.38 -20.28
N SER A 1101 34.30 -17.21 -20.91
CA SER A 1101 35.40 -16.60 -21.67
C SER A 1101 36.60 -16.24 -20.80
N ILE A 1102 36.36 -15.82 -19.55
CA ILE A 1102 37.44 -15.49 -18.60
C ILE A 1102 38.20 -16.76 -18.19
N ILE A 1103 37.51 -17.89 -17.97
CA ILE A 1103 38.14 -19.16 -17.59
C ILE A 1103 38.86 -19.82 -18.79
N GLY A 1104 38.40 -19.57 -20.01
CA GLY A 1104 38.99 -20.13 -21.22
C GLY A 1104 40.29 -19.47 -21.68
N ASN A 1105 40.57 -18.25 -21.21
CA ASN A 1105 41.79 -17.47 -21.46
C ASN A 1105 42.79 -17.63 -20.31
#